data_AF-A0A5P9NVW9-F1
#
_entry.id   AF-A0A5P9NVW9-F1
#
_cell.length_a   1.000
_cell.length_b   1.000
_cell.length_c   1.000
_cell.angle_alpha   90.00
_cell.angle_beta   90.00
_cell.angle_gamma   90.00
#
_symmetry.space_group_name_H-M   'P 1'
#
loop_
_entity.id
_entity.type
_entity.pdbx_description
1 polymer ?
#
loop_
_entity_poly.entity_id
_entity_poly.type
_entity_poly.pdbx_seq_one_letter_code
_entity_poly.pdbx_strand_id
1 'polypeptide(L)'
;MKFYLNVDREKFFQNNKKTEPIAPVEAAELLIKYSNLKYVKLFPSRDSYYLYDECHGYYVKLHGEDLKVYIGRILALADIVKLKSASYVTAVFSNLKVSQKSEAGHPEFSQGIIVFENGALDLAKEKFIPWSPDHFVTSYLPFPYDETASCPTFLNFIRAFCSGHEDRITFIRSFFWAVIHQRTDLQVFLHLRGPGGTGKSTLALIATALVGKEATVTTTLKSLHSDNFEITNLEGKKLILISDTEDYVGDLSVLKSATGGDSLRGRIKYVQGAIDVQIVGMVVIVSNHPLRARDTSNALIRRMRDFLAESVAESRESLISYVNGRWQGPLAEELPAIMNWSLSANPEEAISYLVRMHERVPSLTENLQEAMENINPLLLWTSEEIISGQGAFIGYQVKEGPKAEREGAMRKTLYPTYRTWCGKHGTKPLSHRRFSRELIQTLNTTGLHAELSRKTEGMYIKGVVLRDHVFERDYAYGAPIQLAASTKPAENHSVDAPKNNVPITQVVALPKPTYNPPAHNSVHLRLNPNLYDDYISKLAKTPFKLSLTKEARRLDNSLIGELTNIYCEGRKVVSDDFRASVERVITTDFIKIRDFGGIAYKYKPMGTSPRIIPATYRQSINSTKRVVRDKCYEMMGSKAKEQGMILVDLDIVSCYTAILLGLYQDHLSSLQAAIETVGLWNYIKGEFEKRGRGSVFNKPAVKICVYSSFFMGGSRAMINGILENFRKDLGLSNQEFLNSPFHEECHTIAREVTGEMMNSSIILDFREISERIKKEYLGDSLVGPTGHTYAVSEESFKSAYPNYLQSFEFALLAQTTLETMDTYPKVEIIGHYHDGNVLALPIDSKDEIIGFMLERIGQIGTDLGLRYKQKLEVKRFFS
;
A
#
# COMPACT_ATOMS: atom_id res chain seq x y z
N MET A 1 20.19 -16.55 20.94
CA MET A 1 21.08 -17.67 20.58
C MET A 1 21.94 -18.06 21.78
N LYS A 2 21.54 -19.10 22.51
CA LYS A 2 22.44 -19.82 23.42
C LYS A 2 23.16 -20.86 22.55
N PHE A 3 24.22 -20.46 21.85
CA PHE A 3 25.14 -21.46 21.33
C PHE A 3 25.88 -22.04 22.53
N TYR A 4 25.71 -23.32 22.80
CA TYR A 4 26.50 -24.01 23.81
C TYR A 4 27.95 -24.06 23.29
N LEU A 5 28.77 -23.15 23.81
CA LEU A 5 30.17 -23.02 23.46
C LEU A 5 30.94 -24.15 24.15
N ASN A 6 31.01 -25.31 23.50
CA ASN A 6 31.84 -26.42 23.95
C ASN A 6 33.27 -26.13 23.50
N VAL A 7 34.09 -25.55 24.40
CA VAL A 7 35.48 -25.18 24.14
C VAL A 7 36.35 -25.89 25.16
N ASP A 8 37.12 -26.87 24.70
CA ASP A 8 38.07 -27.60 25.53
C ASP A 8 39.33 -26.74 25.75
N ARG A 9 39.31 -25.93 26.82
CA ARG A 9 40.36 -24.95 27.16
C ARG A 9 41.76 -25.57 27.22
N GLU A 10 41.88 -26.81 27.69
CA GLU A 10 43.19 -27.46 27.87
C GLU A 10 43.86 -27.79 26.53
N LYS A 11 43.09 -27.93 25.45
CA LYS A 11 43.61 -28.24 24.11
C LYS A 11 44.08 -27.03 23.31
N PHE A 12 43.81 -25.81 23.79
CA PHE A 12 44.30 -24.56 23.19
C PHE A 12 45.68 -24.14 23.73
N PHE A 13 46.20 -24.79 24.78
CA PHE A 13 47.48 -24.44 25.40
C PHE A 13 48.41 -25.66 25.50
N GLN A 14 49.55 -25.64 24.80
CA GLN A 14 50.68 -26.48 25.20
C GLN A 14 51.37 -25.81 26.41
N ASN A 15 51.43 -26.50 27.55
CA ASN A 15 52.27 -26.15 28.72
C ASN A 15 51.92 -24.89 29.54
N ASN A 16 50.65 -24.44 29.60
CA ASN A 16 50.18 -23.45 30.61
C ASN A 16 51.02 -22.14 30.71
N LYS A 17 51.76 -21.75 29.66
CA LYS A 17 52.53 -20.50 29.61
C LYS A 17 52.19 -19.70 28.35
N LYS A 18 51.66 -18.49 28.55
CA LYS A 18 51.55 -17.44 27.53
C LYS A 18 52.96 -16.88 27.26
N THR A 19 53.60 -17.29 26.17
CA THR A 19 54.83 -16.62 25.72
C THR A 19 54.68 -15.86 24.40
N GLU A 20 53.75 -16.23 23.51
CA GLU A 20 53.53 -15.49 22.24
C GLU A 20 52.04 -15.44 21.84
N PRO A 21 51.59 -14.38 21.14
CA PRO A 21 50.23 -14.33 20.59
C PRO A 21 50.07 -15.34 19.45
N ILE A 22 49.11 -16.27 19.59
CA ILE A 22 48.76 -17.26 18.56
C ILE A 22 48.48 -16.56 17.23
N ALA A 23 49.08 -17.02 16.13
CA ALA A 23 48.84 -16.44 14.82
C ALA A 23 47.37 -16.66 14.37
N PRO A 24 46.74 -15.74 13.62
CA PRO A 24 45.35 -15.89 13.19
C PRO A 24 45.04 -17.19 12.40
N VAL A 25 46.04 -17.71 11.67
CA VAL A 25 45.94 -19.00 10.95
C VAL A 25 45.82 -20.16 11.93
N GLU A 26 46.74 -20.24 12.89
CA GLU A 26 46.77 -21.27 13.93
C GLU A 26 45.52 -21.21 14.82
N ALA A 27 45.06 -19.99 15.16
CA ALA A 27 43.80 -19.82 15.87
C ALA A 27 42.60 -20.34 15.07
N ALA A 28 42.55 -20.11 13.74
CA ALA A 28 41.49 -20.67 12.90
C ALA A 28 41.53 -22.20 12.86
N GLU A 29 42.70 -22.82 12.76
CA GLU A 29 42.86 -24.28 12.80
C GLU A 29 42.43 -24.89 14.13
N LEU A 30 42.81 -24.27 15.26
CA LEU A 30 42.39 -24.70 16.59
C LEU A 30 40.87 -24.56 16.78
N LEU A 31 40.28 -23.47 16.28
CA LEU A 31 38.84 -23.26 16.30
C LEU A 31 38.10 -24.34 15.49
N ILE A 32 38.59 -24.67 14.29
CA ILE A 32 38.01 -25.75 13.48
C ILE A 32 38.11 -27.07 14.25
N LYS A 33 39.26 -27.39 14.84
CA LYS A 33 39.49 -28.69 15.50
C LYS A 33 38.70 -28.88 16.79
N TYR A 34 38.53 -27.82 17.60
CA TYR A 34 38.05 -27.92 18.98
C TYR A 34 36.74 -27.18 19.25
N SER A 35 36.02 -26.74 18.21
CA SER A 35 34.67 -26.19 18.34
C SER A 35 33.73 -26.77 17.28
N ASN A 36 32.46 -26.38 17.33
CA ASN A 36 31.49 -26.72 16.28
C ASN A 36 31.80 -26.08 14.91
N LEU A 37 32.82 -25.21 14.81
CA LEU A 37 33.33 -24.69 13.54
C LEU A 37 33.94 -25.78 12.64
N LYS A 38 34.21 -27.01 13.12
CA LYS A 38 34.49 -28.15 12.23
C LYS A 38 33.37 -28.43 11.23
N TYR A 39 32.12 -28.20 11.63
CA TYR A 39 30.95 -28.51 10.82
C TYR A 39 30.42 -27.30 10.04
N VAL A 40 31.10 -26.14 10.11
CA VAL A 40 30.61 -24.93 9.45
C VAL A 40 30.65 -25.09 7.93
N LYS A 41 29.54 -24.77 7.25
CA LYS A 41 29.47 -24.68 5.79
C LYS A 41 29.52 -23.23 5.36
N LEU A 42 30.40 -22.90 4.42
CA LEU A 42 30.71 -21.52 4.04
C LEU A 42 30.27 -21.23 2.60
N PHE A 43 29.40 -20.23 2.42
CA PHE A 43 29.00 -19.71 1.11
C PHE A 43 29.32 -18.20 1.01
N PRO A 44 30.61 -17.83 0.86
CA PRO A 44 31.04 -16.42 0.95
C PRO A 44 30.40 -15.50 -0.11
N SER A 45 30.13 -16.02 -1.31
CA SER A 45 29.48 -15.26 -2.39
C SER A 45 28.05 -14.82 -2.07
N ARG A 46 27.41 -15.49 -1.12
CA ARG A 46 26.03 -15.23 -0.66
C ARG A 46 25.98 -14.63 0.76
N ASP A 47 27.13 -14.30 1.35
CA ASP A 47 27.28 -13.92 2.77
C ASP A 47 26.45 -14.80 3.72
N SER A 48 26.49 -16.11 3.48
CA SER A 48 25.68 -17.10 4.19
C SER A 48 26.59 -18.21 4.74
N TYR A 49 26.55 -18.41 6.04
CA TYR A 49 27.36 -19.40 6.75
C TYR A 49 26.45 -20.25 7.62
N TYR A 50 26.63 -21.56 7.62
CA TYR A 50 25.75 -22.48 8.34
C TYR A 50 26.53 -23.19 9.42
N LEU A 51 26.13 -22.97 10.67
CA LEU A 51 26.78 -23.57 11.83
C LEU A 51 25.88 -24.67 12.41
N TYR A 52 26.44 -25.87 12.58
CA TYR A 52 25.72 -26.99 13.19
C TYR A 52 25.54 -26.78 14.70
N ASP A 53 24.29 -26.90 15.15
CA ASP A 53 23.90 -26.90 16.55
C ASP A 53 23.82 -28.34 17.07
N GLU A 54 24.88 -28.78 17.76
CA GLU A 54 24.96 -30.13 18.31
C GLU A 54 23.88 -30.43 19.36
N CYS A 55 23.28 -29.41 19.98
CA CYS A 55 22.25 -29.57 21.01
C CYS A 55 20.85 -29.84 20.42
N HIS A 56 20.63 -29.47 19.16
CA HIS A 56 19.32 -29.54 18.52
C HIS A 56 19.35 -30.22 17.14
N GLY A 57 20.53 -30.62 16.64
CA GLY A 57 20.69 -31.44 15.44
C GLY A 57 20.45 -30.74 14.10
N TYR A 58 20.55 -29.42 14.02
CA TYR A 58 20.28 -28.65 12.80
C TYR A 58 21.30 -27.52 12.56
N TYR A 59 21.29 -26.95 11.37
CA TYR A 59 22.16 -25.86 10.95
C TYR A 59 21.50 -24.50 11.10
N VAL A 60 22.18 -23.60 11.79
CA VAL A 60 21.75 -22.21 11.95
C VAL A 60 22.44 -21.34 10.91
N LYS A 61 21.66 -20.60 10.11
CA LYS A 61 22.18 -19.61 9.15
C LYS A 61 22.69 -18.37 9.89
N LEU A 62 23.89 -17.95 9.57
CA LEU A 62 24.58 -16.77 10.10
C LEU A 62 25.09 -15.91 8.93
N HIS A 63 25.09 -14.59 9.12
CA HIS A 63 25.79 -13.67 8.23
C HIS A 63 27.25 -13.49 8.65
N GLY A 64 28.06 -12.86 7.80
CA GLY A 64 29.50 -12.72 8.06
C GLY A 64 29.81 -12.02 9.38
N GLU A 65 29.05 -11.00 9.75
CA GLU A 65 29.20 -10.30 11.03
C GLU A 65 28.76 -11.17 12.22
N ASP A 66 27.69 -11.95 12.10
CA ASP A 66 27.24 -12.85 13.16
C ASP A 66 28.28 -13.94 13.43
N LEU A 67 28.89 -14.50 12.37
CA LEU A 67 29.95 -15.48 12.49
C LEU A 67 31.21 -14.88 13.10
N LYS A 68 31.58 -13.63 12.78
CA LYS A 68 32.68 -12.92 13.46
C LYS A 68 32.40 -12.72 14.95
N VAL A 69 31.19 -12.32 15.32
CA VAL A 69 30.78 -12.20 16.73
C VAL A 69 30.87 -13.56 17.44
N TYR A 70 30.44 -14.63 16.78
CA TYR A 70 30.56 -15.99 17.30
C TYR A 70 32.01 -16.41 17.52
N ILE A 71 32.87 -16.22 16.52
CA ILE A 71 34.33 -16.46 16.60
C ILE A 71 34.95 -15.66 17.76
N GLY A 72 34.61 -14.37 17.86
CA GLY A 72 35.10 -13.50 18.93
C GLY A 72 34.73 -14.01 20.33
N ARG A 73 33.54 -14.59 20.50
CA ARG A 73 33.11 -15.21 21.76
C ARG A 73 33.89 -16.49 22.06
N ILE A 74 34.15 -17.35 21.08
CA ILE A 74 34.97 -18.56 21.29
C ILE A 74 36.39 -18.17 21.70
N LEU A 75 37.02 -17.24 20.96
CA LEU A 75 38.39 -16.78 21.24
C LEU A 75 38.52 -16.17 22.64
N ALA A 76 37.50 -15.44 23.08
CA ALA A 76 37.43 -14.88 24.42
C ALA A 76 37.31 -15.97 25.51
N LEU A 77 36.46 -16.98 25.28
CA LEU A 77 36.31 -18.11 26.20
C LEU A 77 37.57 -18.98 26.30
N ALA A 78 38.32 -19.08 25.21
CA ALA A 78 39.60 -19.79 25.15
C ALA A 78 40.79 -18.99 25.71
N ASP A 79 40.59 -17.75 26.16
CA ASP A 79 41.63 -16.84 26.67
C ASP A 79 42.80 -16.55 25.69
N ILE A 80 42.56 -16.74 24.39
CA ILE A 80 43.52 -16.46 23.30
C ILE A 80 43.61 -14.96 23.02
N VAL A 81 42.48 -14.25 23.11
CA VAL A 81 42.38 -12.82 22.83
C VAL A 81 41.49 -12.15 23.87
N LYS A 82 41.97 -11.06 24.49
CA LYS A 82 41.06 -10.12 25.17
C LYS A 82 40.13 -9.53 24.11
N LEU A 83 38.82 -9.61 24.30
CA LEU A 83 37.65 -9.19 23.47
C LEU A 83 37.73 -7.92 22.59
N LYS A 84 38.87 -7.21 22.48
CA LYS A 84 39.00 -5.86 21.92
C LYS A 84 39.78 -5.73 20.60
N SER A 85 40.31 -6.80 20.00
CA SER A 85 41.00 -6.69 18.69
C SER A 85 40.10 -7.15 17.54
N ALA A 86 39.24 -6.26 17.05
CA ALA A 86 38.35 -6.51 15.91
C ALA A 86 39.13 -6.90 14.63
N SER A 87 40.35 -6.37 14.47
CA SER A 87 41.26 -6.73 13.38
C SER A 87 41.71 -8.19 13.47
N TYR A 88 41.99 -8.68 14.67
CA TYR A 88 42.38 -10.08 14.88
C TYR A 88 41.23 -11.04 14.56
N VAL A 89 40.01 -10.76 15.04
CA VAL A 89 38.82 -11.58 14.72
C VAL A 89 38.57 -11.61 13.21
N THR A 90 38.75 -10.48 12.53
CA THR A 90 38.63 -10.39 11.06
C THR A 90 39.70 -11.21 10.35
N ALA A 91 40.93 -11.22 10.86
CA ALA A 91 42.02 -12.06 10.34
C ALA A 91 41.72 -13.56 10.55
N VAL A 92 41.25 -13.96 11.73
CA VAL A 92 40.86 -15.35 12.02
C VAL A 92 39.71 -15.80 11.12
N PHE A 93 38.67 -14.97 10.98
CA PHE A 93 37.55 -15.24 10.06
C PHE A 93 38.02 -15.39 8.61
N SER A 94 38.98 -14.57 8.17
CA SER A 94 39.53 -14.65 6.81
C SER A 94 40.31 -15.94 6.60
N ASN A 95 41.12 -16.36 7.58
CA ASN A 95 41.84 -17.64 7.52
C ASN A 95 40.90 -18.84 7.62
N LEU A 96 39.85 -18.78 8.44
CA LEU A 96 38.83 -19.82 8.51
C LEU A 96 38.19 -20.08 7.15
N LYS A 97 37.90 -19.03 6.36
CA LYS A 97 37.37 -19.16 4.99
C LYS A 97 38.34 -19.83 4.00
N VAL A 98 39.64 -19.73 4.26
CA VAL A 98 40.70 -20.36 3.44
C VAL A 98 40.91 -21.82 3.86
N SER A 99 40.93 -22.09 5.17
CA SER A 99 41.17 -23.41 5.74
C SER A 99 39.99 -24.38 5.59
N GLN A 100 38.75 -23.87 5.63
CA GLN A 100 37.54 -24.63 5.31
C GLN A 100 37.25 -24.54 3.81
N LYS A 101 36.80 -25.63 3.19
CA LYS A 101 36.43 -25.65 1.77
C LYS A 101 35.21 -24.74 1.56
N SER A 102 35.42 -23.56 1.00
CA SER A 102 34.32 -22.68 0.60
C SER A 102 33.52 -23.36 -0.51
N GLU A 103 32.20 -23.43 -0.34
CA GLU A 103 31.30 -24.00 -1.33
C GLU A 103 30.94 -22.94 -2.36
N ALA A 104 31.11 -23.27 -3.64
CA ALA A 104 30.65 -22.46 -4.74
C ALA A 104 29.20 -22.83 -5.08
N GLY A 105 28.33 -21.85 -5.30
CA GLY A 105 26.95 -22.09 -5.73
C GLY A 105 25.91 -21.84 -4.64
N HIS A 106 24.86 -22.66 -4.62
CA HIS A 106 23.74 -22.54 -3.68
C HIS A 106 23.81 -23.64 -2.61
N PRO A 107 23.33 -23.39 -1.38
CA PRO A 107 23.27 -24.44 -0.37
C PRO A 107 22.33 -25.58 -0.79
N GLU A 108 22.85 -26.80 -0.83
CA GLU A 108 22.08 -28.01 -1.10
C GLU A 108 21.61 -28.63 0.23
N PHE A 109 20.41 -28.25 0.68
CA PHE A 109 19.85 -28.79 1.92
C PHE A 109 19.42 -30.25 1.77
N SER A 110 19.62 -31.05 2.81
CA SER A 110 19.15 -32.43 2.86
C SER A 110 17.62 -32.47 2.78
N GLN A 111 17.10 -32.98 1.68
CA GLN A 111 15.66 -33.23 1.51
C GLN A 111 15.25 -34.49 2.27
N GLY A 112 13.99 -34.55 2.70
CA GLY A 112 13.45 -35.73 3.37
C GLY A 112 13.91 -35.95 4.82
N ILE A 113 14.67 -35.02 5.42
CA ILE A 113 15.04 -35.09 6.84
C ILE A 113 14.27 -34.03 7.65
N ILE A 114 13.63 -34.45 8.73
CA ILE A 114 12.96 -33.59 9.71
C ILE A 114 13.66 -33.72 11.05
N VAL A 115 14.03 -32.60 11.67
CA VAL A 115 14.71 -32.61 12.97
C VAL A 115 13.74 -32.22 14.08
N PHE A 116 13.63 -33.09 15.09
CA PHE A 116 12.80 -32.96 16.28
C PHE A 116 13.67 -32.80 17.54
N GLU A 117 13.04 -32.52 18.68
CA GLU A 117 13.72 -32.38 19.98
C GLU A 117 14.46 -33.64 20.46
N ASN A 118 14.07 -34.83 19.99
CA ASN A 118 14.62 -36.12 20.40
C ASN A 118 15.39 -36.87 19.30
N GLY A 119 15.59 -36.28 18.12
CA GLY A 119 16.24 -36.95 16.99
C GLY A 119 15.81 -36.41 15.63
N ALA A 120 15.98 -37.18 14.58
CA ALA A 120 15.57 -36.83 13.22
C ALA A 120 14.77 -37.95 12.56
N LEU A 121 13.81 -37.62 11.70
CA LEU A 121 13.06 -38.56 10.89
C LEU A 121 13.55 -38.50 9.45
N ASP A 122 13.96 -39.64 8.90
CA ASP A 122 14.21 -39.84 7.47
C ASP A 122 12.91 -40.28 6.80
N LEU A 123 12.29 -39.37 6.04
CA LEU A 123 11.03 -39.59 5.34
C LEU A 123 11.13 -40.63 4.22
N ALA A 124 12.31 -40.79 3.61
CA ALA A 124 12.49 -41.76 2.53
C ALA A 124 12.59 -43.18 3.07
N LYS A 125 13.18 -43.35 4.27
CA LYS A 125 13.32 -44.64 4.94
C LYS A 125 12.23 -44.93 5.96
N GLU A 126 11.42 -43.94 6.28
CA GLU A 126 10.44 -43.94 7.39
C GLU A 126 11.10 -44.39 8.71
N LYS A 127 12.28 -43.84 9.01
CA LYS A 127 13.07 -44.23 10.19
C LYS A 127 13.45 -43.03 11.04
N PHE A 128 13.20 -43.16 12.34
CA PHE A 128 13.74 -42.24 13.32
C PHE A 128 15.21 -42.57 13.60
N ILE A 129 16.08 -41.59 13.43
CA ILE A 129 17.53 -41.71 13.48
C ILE A 129 18.13 -40.64 14.41
N PRO A 130 19.34 -40.86 14.97
CA PRO A 130 20.03 -39.84 15.74
C PRO A 130 20.33 -38.58 14.91
N TRP A 131 20.51 -37.45 15.60
CA TRP A 131 21.03 -36.24 14.96
C TRP A 131 22.41 -36.49 14.35
N SER A 132 22.65 -35.92 13.17
CA SER A 132 23.94 -36.01 12.49
C SER A 132 24.27 -34.69 11.78
N PRO A 133 25.52 -34.20 11.85
CA PRO A 133 25.98 -33.07 11.03
C PRO A 133 25.95 -33.38 9.52
N ASP A 134 25.87 -34.66 9.13
CA ASP A 134 25.69 -35.02 7.72
C ASP A 134 24.31 -34.62 7.17
N HIS A 135 23.33 -34.39 8.07
CA HIS A 135 22.01 -33.90 7.70
C HIS A 135 22.04 -32.37 7.62
N PHE A 136 22.20 -31.82 6.41
CA PHE A 136 22.24 -30.37 6.19
C PHE A 136 20.82 -29.78 6.18
N VAL A 137 20.20 -29.67 7.35
CA VAL A 137 18.83 -29.16 7.55
C VAL A 137 18.86 -27.86 8.35
N THR A 138 18.02 -26.89 7.99
CA THR A 138 17.98 -25.55 8.62
C THR A 138 16.73 -25.27 9.45
N SER A 139 15.91 -26.29 9.66
CA SER A 139 14.67 -26.24 10.44
C SER A 139 14.73 -27.20 11.62
N TYR A 140 14.26 -26.73 12.77
CA TYR A 140 14.12 -27.51 13.99
C TYR A 140 12.68 -27.46 14.50
N LEU A 141 12.12 -28.61 14.85
CA LEU A 141 10.78 -28.72 15.43
C LEU A 141 10.91 -28.84 16.96
N PRO A 142 10.46 -27.84 17.74
CA PRO A 142 10.63 -27.81 19.19
C PRO A 142 9.56 -28.66 19.90
N PHE A 143 9.40 -29.91 19.45
CA PHE A 143 8.59 -30.95 20.05
C PHE A 143 9.17 -32.33 19.66
N PRO A 144 8.96 -33.37 20.47
CA PRO A 144 9.47 -34.70 20.17
C PRO A 144 8.68 -35.39 19.05
N TYR A 145 9.33 -36.29 18.32
CA TYR A 145 8.63 -37.30 17.54
C TYR A 145 8.17 -38.43 18.48
N ASP A 146 6.87 -38.72 18.47
CA ASP A 146 6.24 -39.77 19.28
C ASP A 146 5.12 -40.43 18.45
N GLU A 147 5.35 -41.67 18.01
CA GLU A 147 4.40 -42.45 17.21
C GLU A 147 3.09 -42.78 17.95
N THR A 148 3.10 -42.73 19.29
CA THR A 148 1.96 -43.10 20.14
C THR A 148 1.06 -41.93 20.55
N ALA A 149 1.44 -40.71 20.18
CA ALA A 149 0.73 -39.50 20.56
C ALA A 149 -0.70 -39.43 19.96
N SER A 150 -1.62 -38.79 20.67
CA SER A 150 -3.02 -38.57 20.23
C SER A 150 -3.36 -37.07 20.11
N CYS A 151 -4.28 -36.72 19.21
CA CYS A 151 -4.65 -35.31 18.93
C CYS A 151 -6.17 -35.03 18.93
N PRO A 152 -6.91 -35.34 20.02
CA PRO A 152 -8.35 -35.17 20.06
C PRO A 152 -8.81 -33.72 19.85
N THR A 153 -8.08 -32.73 20.37
CA THR A 153 -8.42 -31.31 20.21
C THR A 153 -8.28 -30.87 18.76
N PHE A 154 -7.20 -31.30 18.10
CA PHE A 154 -6.98 -31.07 16.68
C PHE A 154 -8.06 -31.74 15.84
N LEU A 155 -8.44 -32.99 16.13
CA LEU A 155 -9.49 -33.68 15.38
C LEU A 155 -10.85 -32.96 15.52
N ASN A 156 -11.16 -32.42 16.69
CA ASN A 156 -12.36 -31.59 16.87
C ASN A 156 -12.26 -30.27 16.09
N PHE A 157 -11.11 -29.59 16.17
CA PHE A 157 -10.86 -28.36 15.43
C PHE A 157 -10.98 -28.58 13.92
N ILE A 158 -10.34 -29.61 13.36
CA ILE A 158 -10.31 -29.83 11.91
C ILE A 158 -11.67 -30.26 11.37
N ARG A 159 -12.45 -31.05 12.13
CA ARG A 159 -13.84 -31.39 11.79
C ARG A 159 -14.71 -30.14 11.75
N ALA A 160 -14.60 -29.26 12.75
CA ALA A 160 -15.33 -27.99 12.76
C ALA A 160 -14.89 -27.08 11.60
N PHE A 161 -13.59 -26.90 11.41
CA PHE A 161 -13.00 -26.10 10.32
C PHE A 161 -13.49 -26.57 8.94
N CYS A 162 -13.60 -27.88 8.74
CA CYS A 162 -14.08 -28.50 7.52
C CYS A 162 -15.61 -28.66 7.46
N SER A 163 -16.36 -28.13 8.43
CA SER A 163 -17.83 -28.28 8.52
C SER A 163 -18.32 -29.74 8.45
N GLY A 164 -17.52 -30.67 8.99
CA GLY A 164 -17.82 -32.11 8.99
C GLY A 164 -17.57 -32.84 7.66
N HIS A 165 -17.08 -32.15 6.62
CA HIS A 165 -16.81 -32.76 5.31
C HIS A 165 -15.48 -33.55 5.31
N GLU A 166 -15.57 -34.88 5.23
CA GLU A 166 -14.41 -35.79 5.25
C GLU A 166 -13.47 -35.64 4.04
N ASP A 167 -14.00 -35.25 2.88
CA ASP A 167 -13.21 -34.92 1.69
C ASP A 167 -12.33 -33.67 1.91
N ARG A 168 -12.85 -32.64 2.60
CA ARG A 168 -12.07 -31.46 3.02
C ARG A 168 -10.99 -31.81 4.04
N ILE A 169 -11.30 -32.65 5.03
CA ILE A 169 -10.33 -33.12 6.04
C ILE A 169 -9.19 -33.89 5.36
N THR A 170 -9.52 -34.80 4.45
CA THR A 170 -8.55 -35.59 3.69
C THR A 170 -7.69 -34.69 2.79
N PHE A 171 -8.28 -33.66 2.19
CA PHE A 171 -7.55 -32.65 1.42
C PHE A 171 -6.54 -31.88 2.29
N ILE A 172 -6.94 -31.39 3.47
CA ILE A 172 -6.01 -30.70 4.39
C ILE A 172 -4.88 -31.63 4.83
N ARG A 173 -5.19 -32.89 5.16
CA ARG A 173 -4.17 -33.90 5.48
C ARG A 173 -3.17 -34.07 4.35
N SER A 174 -3.68 -34.19 3.13
CA SER A 174 -2.87 -34.31 1.90
C SER A 174 -1.99 -33.08 1.68
N PHE A 175 -2.53 -31.89 1.97
CA PHE A 175 -1.77 -30.65 1.86
C PHE A 175 -0.65 -30.55 2.91
N PHE A 176 -0.91 -30.90 4.16
CA PHE A 176 0.13 -30.99 5.20
C PHE A 176 1.22 -32.00 4.83
N TRP A 177 0.83 -33.17 4.32
CA TRP A 177 1.77 -34.15 3.77
C TRP A 177 2.67 -33.53 2.68
N ALA A 178 2.08 -32.80 1.72
CA ALA A 178 2.85 -32.14 0.64
C ALA A 178 3.77 -31.03 1.15
N VAL A 179 3.35 -30.26 2.16
CA VAL A 179 4.18 -29.24 2.83
C VAL A 179 5.40 -29.89 3.49
N ILE A 180 5.20 -30.98 4.23
CA ILE A 180 6.27 -31.72 4.90
C ILE A 180 7.26 -32.33 3.89
N HIS A 181 6.74 -32.91 2.81
CA HIS A 181 7.52 -33.57 1.75
C HIS A 181 8.05 -32.61 0.67
N GLN A 182 7.81 -31.29 0.79
CA GLN A 182 8.26 -30.28 -0.16
C GLN A 182 7.83 -30.57 -1.61
N ARG A 183 6.55 -30.96 -1.80
CA ARG A 183 6.00 -31.38 -3.10
C ARG A 183 5.67 -30.22 -4.04
N THR A 184 6.62 -29.31 -4.24
CA THR A 184 6.49 -28.20 -5.19
C THR A 184 6.42 -28.67 -6.64
N ASP A 185 6.89 -29.89 -6.93
CA ASP A 185 6.76 -30.58 -8.22
C ASP A 185 5.30 -30.76 -8.67
N LEU A 186 4.35 -30.79 -7.73
CA LEU A 186 2.92 -30.87 -8.04
C LEU A 186 2.39 -29.60 -8.72
N GLN A 187 3.13 -28.50 -8.64
CA GLN A 187 2.74 -27.18 -9.13
C GLN A 187 1.40 -26.71 -8.56
N VAL A 188 1.18 -26.85 -7.26
CA VAL A 188 -0.06 -26.42 -6.59
C VAL A 188 0.21 -25.44 -5.45
N PHE A 189 -0.75 -24.55 -5.18
CA PHE A 189 -0.79 -23.71 -3.99
C PHE A 189 -2.18 -23.71 -3.36
N LEU A 190 -2.24 -23.54 -2.04
CA LEU A 190 -3.49 -23.43 -1.31
C LEU A 190 -3.90 -21.96 -1.23
N HIS A 191 -5.13 -21.65 -1.63
CA HIS A 191 -5.77 -20.38 -1.35
C HIS A 191 -6.81 -20.61 -0.26
N LEU A 192 -6.53 -20.15 0.95
CA LEU A 192 -7.39 -20.29 2.12
C LEU A 192 -8.18 -18.99 2.33
N ARG A 193 -9.46 -18.99 1.92
CA ARG A 193 -10.34 -17.81 1.98
C ARG A 193 -11.49 -17.98 2.97
N GLY A 194 -12.04 -16.88 3.47
CA GLY A 194 -13.24 -16.87 4.31
C GLY A 194 -13.24 -15.71 5.31
N PRO A 195 -14.34 -15.44 6.03
CA PRO A 195 -14.44 -14.31 6.96
C PRO A 195 -13.46 -14.42 8.14
N GLY A 196 -13.22 -13.30 8.83
CA GLY A 196 -12.41 -13.30 10.06
C GLY A 196 -13.01 -14.23 11.14
N GLY A 197 -12.16 -14.91 11.92
CA GLY A 197 -12.61 -15.79 13.00
C GLY A 197 -12.94 -17.24 12.60
N THR A 198 -12.66 -17.65 11.35
CA THR A 198 -12.94 -19.02 10.88
C THR A 198 -11.82 -20.04 11.11
N GLY A 199 -10.77 -19.68 11.89
CA GLY A 199 -9.66 -20.60 12.17
C GLY A 199 -8.58 -20.68 11.08
N LYS A 200 -8.64 -19.87 10.01
CA LYS A 200 -7.62 -19.84 8.94
C LYS A 200 -6.20 -19.59 9.46
N SER A 201 -6.05 -18.60 10.34
CA SER A 201 -4.77 -18.28 10.97
C SER A 201 -4.27 -19.43 11.86
N THR A 202 -5.18 -20.10 12.57
CA THR A 202 -4.85 -21.31 13.36
C THR A 202 -4.31 -22.42 12.46
N LEU A 203 -4.95 -22.69 11.32
CA LEU A 203 -4.47 -23.68 10.36
C LEU A 203 -3.08 -23.32 9.78
N ALA A 204 -2.86 -22.06 9.44
CA ALA A 204 -1.57 -21.58 8.97
C ALA A 204 -0.47 -21.69 10.05
N LEU A 205 -0.80 -21.46 11.32
CA LEU A 205 0.11 -21.66 12.44
C LEU A 205 0.44 -23.14 12.68
N ILE A 206 -0.54 -24.05 12.53
CA ILE A 206 -0.29 -25.50 12.57
C ILE A 206 0.68 -25.90 11.46
N ALA A 207 0.43 -25.47 10.21
CA ALA A 207 1.33 -25.75 9.09
C ALA A 207 2.75 -25.22 9.34
N THR A 208 2.86 -24.02 9.92
CA THR A 208 4.15 -23.43 10.34
C THR A 208 4.83 -24.29 11.41
N ALA A 209 4.08 -24.80 12.39
CA ALA A 209 4.61 -25.66 13.45
C ALA A 209 5.13 -26.99 12.90
N LEU A 210 4.48 -27.57 11.89
CA LEU A 210 4.88 -28.84 11.28
C LEU A 210 6.18 -28.77 10.46
N VAL A 211 6.57 -27.60 9.95
CA VAL A 211 7.85 -27.43 9.22
C VAL A 211 8.89 -26.60 9.96
N GLY A 212 8.50 -25.88 11.01
CA GLY A 212 9.34 -25.00 11.79
C GLY A 212 9.26 -23.54 11.32
N LYS A 213 9.49 -22.62 12.25
CA LYS A 213 9.44 -21.18 11.97
C LYS A 213 10.59 -20.73 11.06
N GLU A 214 11.73 -21.40 11.15
CA GLU A 214 12.96 -21.15 10.38
C GLU A 214 12.80 -21.54 8.91
N ALA A 215 11.94 -22.52 8.63
CA ALA A 215 11.56 -22.97 7.29
C ALA A 215 10.26 -22.33 6.77
N THR A 216 9.69 -21.38 7.51
CA THR A 216 8.49 -20.63 7.10
C THR A 216 8.84 -19.17 6.84
N VAL A 217 8.25 -18.59 5.80
CA VAL A 217 8.34 -17.16 5.52
C VAL A 217 6.94 -16.59 5.34
N THR A 218 6.68 -15.45 5.97
CA THR A 218 5.43 -14.71 5.79
C THR A 218 5.70 -13.45 5.00
N THR A 219 4.97 -13.26 3.91
CA THR A 219 5.15 -12.13 2.99
C THR A 219 3.81 -11.67 2.41
N THR A 220 3.84 -10.72 1.46
CA THR A 220 2.67 -10.26 0.71
C THR A 220 2.92 -10.37 -0.79
N LEU A 221 1.85 -10.46 -1.60
CA LEU A 221 1.99 -10.46 -3.07
C LEU A 221 2.69 -9.19 -3.58
N LYS A 222 2.46 -8.06 -2.92
CA LYS A 222 3.09 -6.78 -3.23
C LYS A 222 4.60 -6.83 -2.99
N SER A 223 5.03 -7.30 -1.82
CA SER A 223 6.46 -7.43 -1.47
C SER A 223 7.19 -8.39 -2.42
N LEU A 224 6.61 -9.55 -2.69
CA LEU A 224 7.16 -10.52 -3.64
C LEU A 224 7.33 -9.95 -5.05
N HIS A 225 6.44 -9.05 -5.47
CA HIS A 225 6.52 -8.41 -6.77
C HIS A 225 7.47 -7.19 -6.81
N SER A 226 7.50 -6.36 -5.76
CA SER A 226 8.23 -5.08 -5.79
C SER A 226 9.61 -5.09 -5.16
N ASP A 227 9.90 -6.07 -4.30
CA ASP A 227 11.14 -6.11 -3.51
C ASP A 227 12.00 -7.34 -3.84
N ASN A 228 13.08 -7.12 -4.60
CA ASN A 228 14.04 -8.17 -4.93
C ASN A 228 14.79 -8.71 -3.70
N PHE A 229 14.82 -7.98 -2.57
CA PHE A 229 15.38 -8.48 -1.32
C PHE A 229 14.45 -9.50 -0.64
N GLU A 230 13.14 -9.38 -0.86
CA GLU A 230 12.15 -10.31 -0.31
C GLU A 230 12.24 -11.70 -0.96
N ILE A 231 12.57 -11.77 -2.25
CA ILE A 231 12.79 -13.03 -2.97
C ILE A 231 13.89 -13.87 -2.31
N THR A 232 14.96 -13.24 -1.83
CA THR A 232 16.06 -13.88 -1.10
C THR A 232 15.63 -14.54 0.21
N ASN A 233 14.55 -14.06 0.84
CA ASN A 233 14.02 -14.65 2.07
C ASN A 233 13.32 -16.00 1.84
N LEU A 234 13.01 -16.34 0.57
CA LEU A 234 12.39 -17.60 0.19
C LEU A 234 13.37 -18.78 0.11
N GLU A 235 14.68 -18.52 0.12
CA GLU A 235 15.72 -19.55 -0.01
C GLU A 235 15.62 -20.59 1.12
N GLY A 236 15.45 -21.86 0.73
CA GLY A 236 15.36 -22.99 1.67
C GLY A 236 14.09 -23.01 2.53
N LYS A 237 13.07 -22.22 2.21
CA LYS A 237 11.79 -22.22 2.94
C LYS A 237 10.90 -23.35 2.44
N LYS A 238 10.34 -24.14 3.36
CA LYS A 238 9.40 -25.25 3.12
C LYS A 238 7.95 -24.78 3.02
N LEU A 239 7.62 -23.65 3.65
CA LEU A 239 6.29 -23.05 3.63
C LEU A 239 6.39 -21.54 3.38
N ILE A 240 5.64 -21.07 2.38
CA ILE A 240 5.54 -19.65 2.04
C ILE A 240 4.11 -19.21 2.33
N LEU A 241 3.93 -18.40 3.37
CA LEU A 241 2.65 -17.81 3.74
C LEU A 241 2.53 -16.42 3.13
N ILE A 242 1.45 -16.20 2.39
CA ILE A 242 1.13 -14.91 1.79
C ILE A 242 -0.14 -14.38 2.47
N SER A 243 -0.02 -13.33 3.27
CA SER A 243 -1.18 -12.68 3.89
C SER A 243 -1.66 -11.54 3.00
N ASP A 244 -2.88 -11.62 2.49
CA ASP A 244 -3.44 -10.61 1.60
C ASP A 244 -4.45 -9.73 2.35
N THR A 245 -3.96 -8.63 2.94
CA THR A 245 -4.78 -7.63 3.65
C THR A 245 -5.18 -6.43 2.78
N GLU A 246 -4.65 -6.33 1.56
CA GLU A 246 -4.99 -5.29 0.57
C GLU A 246 -5.65 -5.96 -0.65
N ASP A 247 -6.58 -5.30 -1.36
CA ASP A 247 -7.09 -5.78 -2.65
C ASP A 247 -5.96 -5.75 -3.71
N TYR A 248 -5.07 -6.74 -3.72
CA TYR A 248 -4.00 -6.82 -4.71
C TYR A 248 -4.58 -7.14 -6.09
N VAL A 249 -4.51 -6.16 -6.99
CA VAL A 249 -4.85 -6.32 -8.42
C VAL A 249 -3.60 -6.07 -9.25
N GLY A 250 -2.88 -7.15 -9.59
CA GLY A 250 -1.56 -7.06 -10.22
C GLY A 250 -1.15 -8.28 -11.05
N ASP A 251 0.14 -8.34 -11.39
CA ASP A 251 0.73 -9.47 -12.11
C ASP A 251 1.11 -10.57 -11.12
N LEU A 252 0.60 -11.77 -11.34
CA LEU A 252 0.86 -12.95 -10.51
C LEU A 252 1.93 -13.87 -11.14
N SER A 253 2.76 -13.34 -12.05
CA SER A 253 3.89 -14.04 -12.64
C SER A 253 4.86 -14.60 -11.59
N VAL A 254 5.14 -13.85 -10.52
CA VAL A 254 5.99 -14.32 -9.40
C VAL A 254 5.38 -15.54 -8.70
N LEU A 255 4.05 -15.58 -8.53
CA LEU A 255 3.37 -16.73 -7.95
C LEU A 255 3.48 -17.96 -8.86
N LYS A 256 3.42 -17.79 -10.19
CA LYS A 256 3.65 -18.89 -11.15
C LYS A 256 5.06 -19.46 -11.03
N SER A 257 6.07 -18.60 -10.93
CA SER A 257 7.45 -19.05 -10.77
C SER A 257 7.68 -19.69 -9.40
N ALA A 258 7.12 -19.13 -8.33
CA ALA A 258 7.20 -19.69 -6.99
C ALA A 258 6.52 -21.06 -6.86
N THR A 259 5.43 -21.28 -7.59
CA THR A 259 4.71 -22.57 -7.60
C THR A 259 5.17 -23.50 -8.71
N GLY A 260 5.92 -23.02 -9.69
CA GLY A 260 6.37 -23.77 -10.86
C GLY A 260 7.73 -24.44 -10.70
N GLY A 261 8.45 -24.16 -9.60
CA GLY A 261 9.83 -24.64 -9.38
C GLY A 261 10.88 -23.83 -10.13
N ASP A 262 10.52 -22.68 -10.72
CA ASP A 262 11.46 -21.79 -11.39
C ASP A 262 12.34 -21.06 -10.37
N SER A 263 13.59 -20.75 -10.75
CA SER A 263 14.45 -19.88 -9.95
C SER A 263 14.03 -18.42 -10.07
N LEU A 264 13.90 -17.74 -8.93
CA LEU A 264 13.62 -16.30 -8.87
C LEU A 264 14.92 -15.52 -8.62
N ARG A 265 15.08 -14.36 -9.28
CA ARG A 265 16.25 -13.49 -9.06
C ARG A 265 16.05 -12.62 -7.82
N GLY A 266 16.84 -12.89 -6.78
CA GLY A 266 16.91 -12.08 -5.57
C GLY A 266 18.16 -11.19 -5.52
N ARG A 267 18.18 -10.24 -4.58
CA ARG A 267 19.37 -9.45 -4.24
C ARG A 267 19.64 -9.55 -2.75
N ILE A 268 20.91 -9.70 -2.35
CA ILE A 268 21.31 -9.66 -0.94
C ILE A 268 21.71 -8.23 -0.60
N LYS A 269 21.25 -7.71 0.54
CA LYS A 269 21.65 -6.37 1.02
C LYS A 269 23.16 -6.34 1.22
N TYR A 270 23.82 -5.29 0.75
CA TYR A 270 25.27 -5.07 0.87
C TYR A 270 26.19 -6.04 0.11
N VAL A 271 25.63 -6.95 -0.71
CA VAL A 271 26.39 -7.80 -1.63
C VAL A 271 26.12 -7.35 -3.06
N GLN A 272 27.18 -7.26 -3.87
CA GLN A 272 27.03 -6.91 -5.29
C GLN A 272 26.55 -8.13 -6.09
N GLY A 273 25.54 -7.92 -6.93
CA GLY A 273 25.01 -8.95 -7.83
C GLY A 273 23.59 -9.42 -7.46
N ALA A 274 22.97 -10.11 -8.40
CA ALA A 274 21.73 -10.86 -8.16
C ALA A 274 22.07 -12.33 -7.96
N ILE A 275 21.30 -13.02 -7.13
CA ILE A 275 21.38 -14.46 -6.95
C ILE A 275 20.11 -15.12 -7.47
N ASP A 276 20.24 -16.34 -7.97
CA ASP A 276 19.09 -17.18 -8.29
C ASP A 276 18.67 -17.95 -7.03
N VAL A 277 17.39 -17.83 -6.67
CA VAL A 277 16.75 -18.44 -5.51
C VAL A 277 15.80 -19.51 -6.00
N GLN A 278 16.07 -20.77 -5.65
CA GLN A 278 15.18 -21.87 -5.95
C GLN A 278 14.09 -21.99 -4.88
N ILE A 279 12.84 -22.10 -5.32
CA ILE A 279 11.69 -22.26 -4.43
C ILE A 279 11.41 -23.75 -4.22
N VAL A 280 11.53 -24.19 -2.98
CA VAL A 280 11.33 -25.59 -2.56
C VAL A 280 10.14 -25.76 -1.61
N GLY A 281 9.44 -24.66 -1.30
CA GLY A 281 8.34 -24.65 -0.34
C GLY A 281 6.97 -24.55 -0.99
N MET A 282 5.99 -25.18 -0.35
CA MET A 282 4.58 -25.04 -0.72
C MET A 282 4.08 -23.62 -0.39
N VAL A 283 3.21 -23.08 -1.25
CA VAL A 283 2.66 -21.73 -1.08
C VAL A 283 1.24 -21.81 -0.51
N VAL A 284 0.96 -20.99 0.50
CA VAL A 284 -0.39 -20.78 1.07
C VAL A 284 -0.71 -19.31 1.06
N ILE A 285 -1.83 -18.95 0.44
CA ILE A 285 -2.38 -17.59 0.46
C ILE A 285 -3.54 -17.57 1.45
N VAL A 286 -3.49 -16.67 2.42
CA VAL A 286 -4.58 -16.47 3.39
C VAL A 286 -5.22 -15.11 3.13
N SER A 287 -6.52 -15.10 2.82
CA SER A 287 -7.27 -13.88 2.54
C SER A 287 -8.70 -13.94 3.06
N ASN A 288 -9.36 -12.78 3.17
CA ASN A 288 -10.78 -12.70 3.49
C ASN A 288 -11.66 -12.67 2.22
N HIS A 289 -11.08 -12.31 1.07
CA HIS A 289 -11.77 -12.14 -0.21
C HIS A 289 -11.14 -13.03 -1.30
N PRO A 290 -11.88 -13.37 -2.37
CA PRO A 290 -11.34 -14.08 -3.53
C PRO A 290 -10.13 -13.36 -4.14
N LEU A 291 -9.17 -14.12 -4.67
CA LEU A 291 -8.03 -13.56 -5.38
C LEU A 291 -8.48 -12.90 -6.68
N ARG A 292 -8.11 -11.63 -6.89
CA ARG A 292 -8.42 -10.88 -8.11
C ARG A 292 -7.17 -10.71 -8.96
N ALA A 293 -7.13 -11.37 -10.10
CA ALA A 293 -6.00 -11.31 -11.01
C ALA A 293 -6.40 -10.70 -12.36
N ARG A 294 -5.40 -10.23 -13.11
CA ARG A 294 -5.54 -9.93 -14.56
C ARG A 294 -4.89 -11.02 -15.40
N ASP A 295 -4.86 -12.25 -14.88
CA ASP A 295 -4.24 -13.37 -15.57
C ASP A 295 -5.27 -14.08 -16.45
N THR A 296 -5.09 -13.95 -17.76
CA THR A 296 -5.95 -14.57 -18.76
C THR A 296 -5.50 -15.96 -19.16
N SER A 297 -4.32 -16.38 -18.67
CA SER A 297 -3.88 -17.76 -18.84
C SER A 297 -4.53 -18.64 -17.77
N ASN A 298 -5.07 -19.79 -18.16
CA ASN A 298 -5.56 -20.80 -17.22
C ASN A 298 -4.43 -21.43 -16.36
N ALA A 299 -3.21 -20.89 -16.44
CA ALA A 299 -2.03 -21.39 -15.78
C ALA A 299 -2.09 -21.22 -14.25
N LEU A 300 -2.65 -20.14 -13.71
CA LEU A 300 -2.81 -20.00 -12.25
C LEU A 300 -3.98 -20.82 -11.73
N ILE A 301 -5.10 -20.83 -12.45
CA ILE A 301 -6.30 -21.60 -12.10
C ILE A 301 -5.96 -23.09 -11.89
N ARG A 302 -5.16 -23.69 -12.79
CA ARG A 302 -4.76 -25.10 -12.67
C ARG A 302 -3.88 -25.39 -11.44
N ARG A 303 -3.19 -24.39 -10.90
CA ARG A 303 -2.30 -24.52 -9.72
C ARG A 303 -3.02 -24.19 -8.41
N MET A 304 -4.06 -23.37 -8.46
CA MET A 304 -4.80 -22.94 -7.28
C MET A 304 -5.65 -24.08 -6.72
N ARG A 305 -5.63 -24.20 -5.39
CA ARG A 305 -6.56 -25.01 -4.62
C ARG A 305 -7.31 -24.09 -3.68
N ASP A 306 -8.48 -23.62 -4.13
CA ASP A 306 -9.32 -22.70 -3.35
C ASP A 306 -10.06 -23.48 -2.26
N PHE A 307 -9.84 -23.09 -1.02
CA PHE A 307 -10.46 -23.67 0.17
C PHE A 307 -11.22 -22.57 0.92
N LEU A 308 -12.54 -22.65 0.88
CA LEU A 308 -13.43 -21.75 1.60
C LEU A 308 -13.64 -22.24 3.04
N ALA A 309 -13.19 -21.45 4.01
CA ALA A 309 -13.41 -21.67 5.44
C ALA A 309 -14.67 -20.92 5.90
N GLU A 310 -15.75 -21.67 6.10
CA GLU A 310 -17.11 -21.13 6.35
C GLU A 310 -17.46 -21.10 7.85
N SER A 311 -16.91 -22.04 8.63
CA SER A 311 -17.22 -22.19 10.05
C SER A 311 -16.54 -21.11 10.89
N VAL A 312 -17.31 -20.16 11.42
CA VAL A 312 -16.84 -19.20 12.42
C VAL A 312 -16.78 -19.89 13.78
N ALA A 313 -15.64 -19.83 14.46
CA ALA A 313 -15.49 -20.45 15.77
C ALA A 313 -16.37 -19.74 16.82
N GLU A 314 -17.09 -20.52 17.63
CA GLU A 314 -17.94 -20.00 18.72
C GLU A 314 -17.11 -19.28 19.80
N SER A 315 -15.89 -19.76 20.06
CA SER A 315 -14.91 -19.17 20.96
C SER A 315 -13.77 -18.51 20.20
N ARG A 316 -13.30 -17.36 20.69
CA ARG A 316 -12.13 -16.64 20.15
C ARG A 316 -10.83 -16.97 20.88
N GLU A 317 -10.82 -18.01 21.71
CA GLU A 317 -9.61 -18.46 22.40
C GLU A 317 -8.53 -18.92 21.40
N SER A 318 -7.28 -18.55 21.69
CA SER A 318 -6.14 -18.90 20.84
C SER A 318 -5.74 -20.36 21.08
N LEU A 319 -6.06 -21.25 20.13
CA LEU A 319 -5.74 -22.68 20.23
C LEU A 319 -4.24 -23.01 20.06
N ILE A 320 -3.50 -22.15 19.35
CA ILE A 320 -2.05 -22.26 19.18
C ILE A 320 -1.44 -20.87 19.03
N SER A 321 -0.27 -20.64 19.62
CA SER A 321 0.50 -19.41 19.49
C SER A 321 1.99 -19.70 19.57
N TYR A 322 2.82 -18.77 19.09
CA TYR A 322 4.28 -18.86 19.19
C TYR A 322 4.82 -17.70 20.02
N VAL A 323 5.23 -17.99 21.26
CA VAL A 323 5.67 -16.98 22.23
C VAL A 323 7.01 -17.41 22.82
N ASN A 324 7.97 -16.49 22.89
CA ASN A 324 9.31 -16.73 23.47
C ASN A 324 10.06 -17.94 22.90
N GLY A 325 9.87 -18.24 21.61
CA GLY A 325 10.58 -19.34 20.95
C GLY A 325 9.94 -20.72 21.15
N ARG A 326 8.70 -20.80 21.64
CA ARG A 326 7.98 -22.06 21.87
C ARG A 326 6.54 -21.96 21.40
N TRP A 327 6.00 -23.09 20.97
CA TRP A 327 4.56 -23.26 20.72
C TRP A 327 3.82 -23.37 22.06
N GLN A 328 2.68 -22.70 22.17
CA GLN A 328 1.82 -22.69 23.36
C GLN A 328 0.35 -22.84 22.95
N GLY A 329 -0.48 -23.35 23.86
CA GLY A 329 -1.91 -23.59 23.65
C GLY A 329 -2.23 -25.09 23.51
N PRO A 330 -3.53 -25.46 23.54
CA PRO A 330 -3.95 -26.86 23.54
C PRO A 330 -3.48 -27.64 22.31
N LEU A 331 -3.41 -27.00 21.12
CA LEU A 331 -2.91 -27.67 19.92
C LEU A 331 -1.38 -27.78 19.88
N ALA A 332 -0.66 -27.00 20.69
CA ALA A 332 0.79 -27.12 20.78
C ALA A 332 1.22 -28.43 21.46
N GLU A 333 0.44 -28.88 22.45
CA GLU A 333 0.67 -30.14 23.16
C GLU A 333 0.42 -31.36 22.24
N GLU A 334 -0.44 -31.21 21.25
CA GLU A 334 -0.81 -32.28 20.30
C GLU A 334 0.06 -32.31 19.03
N LEU A 335 1.07 -31.43 18.89
CA LEU A 335 1.92 -31.35 17.68
C LEU A 335 2.56 -32.67 17.26
N PRO A 336 3.09 -33.54 18.16
CA PRO A 336 3.60 -34.85 17.76
C PRO A 336 2.55 -35.71 17.06
N ALA A 337 1.31 -35.71 17.57
CA ALA A 337 0.21 -36.47 17.00
C ALA A 337 -0.33 -35.85 15.70
N ILE A 338 -0.34 -34.51 15.58
CA ILE A 338 -0.71 -33.81 14.34
C ILE A 338 0.32 -34.11 13.24
N MET A 339 1.61 -34.21 13.58
CA MET A 339 2.66 -34.66 12.66
C MET A 339 2.39 -36.07 12.16
N ASN A 340 2.12 -37.03 13.05
CA ASN A 340 1.79 -38.41 12.65
C ASN A 340 0.53 -38.47 11.78
N TRP A 341 -0.51 -37.72 12.15
CA TRP A 341 -1.74 -37.63 11.36
C TRP A 341 -1.45 -37.12 9.95
N SER A 342 -0.57 -36.12 9.81
CA SER A 342 -0.17 -35.58 8.51
C SER A 342 0.65 -36.58 7.69
N LEU A 343 1.59 -37.29 8.33
CA LEU A 343 2.43 -38.31 7.70
C LEU A 343 1.65 -39.58 7.31
N SER A 344 0.53 -39.87 7.99
CA SER A 344 -0.32 -41.04 7.71
C SER A 344 -1.05 -40.99 6.35
N ALA A 345 -0.97 -39.87 5.63
CA ALA A 345 -1.56 -39.75 4.30
C ALA A 345 -0.88 -40.72 3.32
N ASN A 346 -1.68 -41.54 2.63
CA ASN A 346 -1.16 -42.35 1.54
C ASN A 346 -0.63 -41.43 0.41
N PRO A 347 0.62 -41.59 -0.06
CA PRO A 347 1.21 -40.69 -1.06
C PRO A 347 0.42 -40.57 -2.36
N GLU A 348 -0.07 -41.68 -2.91
CA GLU A 348 -0.83 -41.67 -4.18
C GLU A 348 -2.18 -40.98 -4.00
N GLU A 349 -2.84 -41.25 -2.87
CA GLU A 349 -4.09 -40.59 -2.51
C GLU A 349 -3.88 -39.10 -2.28
N ALA A 350 -2.85 -38.71 -1.52
CA ALA A 350 -2.53 -37.32 -1.24
C ALA A 350 -2.27 -36.52 -2.52
N ILE A 351 -1.45 -37.07 -3.43
CA ILE A 351 -1.21 -36.49 -4.76
C ILE A 351 -2.53 -36.39 -5.52
N SER A 352 -3.38 -37.41 -5.46
CA SER A 352 -4.68 -37.39 -6.15
C SER A 352 -5.60 -36.29 -5.64
N TYR A 353 -5.73 -36.10 -4.32
CA TYR A 353 -6.53 -35.03 -3.72
C TYR A 353 -5.98 -33.64 -4.08
N LEU A 354 -4.65 -33.51 -4.16
CA LEU A 354 -3.99 -32.26 -4.51
C LEU A 354 -3.98 -31.97 -6.00
N VAL A 355 -3.92 -32.95 -6.90
CA VAL A 355 -3.90 -32.68 -8.35
C VAL A 355 -5.32 -32.62 -8.91
N ARG A 356 -6.22 -33.47 -8.41
CA ARG A 356 -7.60 -33.63 -8.90
C ARG A 356 -8.62 -33.17 -7.86
N MET A 357 -8.36 -32.02 -7.21
CA MET A 357 -9.23 -31.48 -6.16
C MET A 357 -10.69 -31.37 -6.58
N HIS A 358 -10.96 -30.95 -7.82
CA HIS A 358 -12.32 -30.83 -8.36
C HIS A 358 -13.07 -32.17 -8.47
N GLU A 359 -12.36 -33.29 -8.62
CA GLU A 359 -12.96 -34.64 -8.62
C GLU A 359 -13.05 -35.22 -7.21
N ARG A 360 -12.03 -34.95 -6.38
CA ARG A 360 -11.83 -35.59 -5.07
C ARG A 360 -12.46 -34.83 -3.91
N VAL A 361 -12.74 -33.54 -4.09
CA VAL A 361 -13.28 -32.65 -3.06
C VAL A 361 -14.53 -31.94 -3.62
N PRO A 362 -15.61 -32.69 -3.91
CA PRO A 362 -16.84 -32.12 -4.47
C PRO A 362 -17.41 -30.99 -3.60
N SER A 363 -17.22 -31.06 -2.27
CA SER A 363 -17.69 -30.04 -1.33
C SER A 363 -17.06 -28.65 -1.52
N LEU A 364 -15.99 -28.51 -2.32
CA LEU A 364 -15.34 -27.24 -2.65
C LEU A 364 -15.43 -26.88 -4.14
N THR A 365 -16.13 -27.68 -4.95
CA THR A 365 -16.12 -27.52 -6.41
C THR A 365 -16.94 -26.34 -6.89
N GLU A 366 -18.05 -25.99 -6.22
CA GLU A 366 -18.83 -24.79 -6.52
C GLU A 366 -18.02 -23.50 -6.29
N ASN A 367 -17.14 -23.50 -5.28
CA ASN A 367 -16.26 -22.38 -4.93
C ASN A 367 -15.16 -22.15 -5.96
N LEU A 368 -14.72 -23.21 -6.65
CA LEU A 368 -13.69 -23.12 -7.69
C LEU A 368 -14.17 -22.29 -8.88
N GLN A 369 -15.45 -22.40 -9.24
CA GLN A 369 -16.00 -21.63 -10.36
C GLN A 369 -16.03 -20.13 -10.04
N GLU A 370 -16.49 -19.73 -8.86
CA GLU A 370 -16.43 -18.35 -8.36
C GLU A 370 -14.98 -17.82 -8.36
N ALA A 371 -14.03 -18.63 -7.89
CA ALA A 371 -12.62 -18.24 -7.86
C ALA A 371 -12.01 -18.10 -9.27
N MET A 372 -12.39 -18.99 -10.20
CA MET A 372 -11.96 -18.94 -11.61
C MET A 372 -12.46 -17.70 -12.32
N GLU A 373 -13.71 -17.30 -12.06
CA GLU A 373 -14.34 -16.09 -12.60
C GLU A 373 -13.65 -14.80 -12.11
N ASN A 374 -13.20 -14.77 -10.86
CA ASN A 374 -12.44 -13.65 -10.28
C ASN A 374 -10.99 -13.53 -10.80
N ILE A 375 -10.41 -14.63 -11.32
CA ILE A 375 -9.01 -14.68 -11.79
C ILE A 375 -8.92 -14.46 -13.30
N ASN A 376 -9.83 -15.05 -14.10
CA ASN A 376 -9.83 -14.97 -15.55
C ASN A 376 -11.09 -14.27 -16.09
N PRO A 377 -11.06 -12.94 -16.29
CA PRO A 377 -12.19 -12.19 -16.83
C PRO A 377 -12.64 -12.66 -18.23
N LEU A 378 -11.75 -13.28 -19.01
CA LEU A 378 -12.12 -13.82 -20.33
C LEU A 378 -12.98 -15.07 -20.19
N LEU A 379 -12.72 -15.92 -19.20
CA LEU A 379 -13.52 -17.10 -18.92
C LEU A 379 -14.94 -16.73 -18.48
N LEU A 380 -15.05 -15.80 -17.52
CA LEU A 380 -16.36 -15.29 -17.07
C LEU A 380 -17.14 -14.66 -18.23
N TRP A 381 -16.49 -13.85 -19.07
CA TRP A 381 -17.14 -13.30 -20.26
C TRP A 381 -17.64 -14.39 -21.20
N THR A 382 -16.85 -15.44 -21.45
CA THR A 382 -17.27 -16.52 -22.35
C THR A 382 -18.46 -17.32 -21.82
N SER A 383 -18.54 -17.58 -20.50
CA SER A 383 -19.67 -18.32 -19.91
C SER A 383 -20.96 -17.51 -19.94
N GLU A 384 -20.87 -16.20 -19.68
CA GLU A 384 -22.01 -15.28 -19.68
C GLU A 384 -22.51 -14.97 -21.10
N GLU A 385 -21.61 -14.71 -22.05
CA GLU A 385 -21.94 -13.99 -23.29
C GLU A 385 -21.84 -14.85 -24.56
N ILE A 386 -21.19 -16.02 -24.52
CA ILE A 386 -20.96 -16.88 -25.69
C ILE A 386 -21.74 -18.20 -25.60
N ILE A 387 -22.22 -18.68 -26.75
CA ILE A 387 -22.85 -20.00 -26.95
C ILE A 387 -22.33 -20.67 -28.23
N SER A 388 -22.59 -21.97 -28.40
CA SER A 388 -22.31 -22.68 -29.65
C SER A 388 -23.12 -22.10 -30.82
N GLY A 389 -22.50 -21.99 -32.00
CA GLY A 389 -23.19 -21.50 -33.20
C GLY A 389 -22.33 -21.51 -34.46
N GLN A 390 -22.81 -20.89 -35.55
CA GLN A 390 -22.13 -20.96 -36.86
C GLN A 390 -20.75 -20.27 -36.87
N GLY A 391 -20.56 -19.24 -36.03
CA GLY A 391 -19.31 -18.51 -35.89
C GLY A 391 -19.51 -16.99 -35.85
N ALA A 392 -18.54 -16.27 -35.28
CA ALA A 392 -18.57 -14.81 -35.12
C ALA A 392 -17.24 -14.15 -35.52
N PHE A 393 -17.32 -12.92 -36.02
CA PHE A 393 -16.14 -12.12 -36.34
C PHE A 393 -15.47 -11.58 -35.08
N ILE A 394 -14.13 -11.54 -35.07
CA ILE A 394 -13.38 -11.01 -33.92
C ILE A 394 -13.59 -9.48 -33.78
N GLY A 395 -13.69 -8.75 -34.89
CA GLY A 395 -13.74 -7.27 -34.89
C GLY A 395 -12.36 -6.63 -34.70
N TYR A 396 -12.26 -5.31 -34.72
CA TYR A 396 -11.00 -4.53 -34.56
C TYR A 396 -11.10 -3.55 -33.39
N GLN A 397 -9.96 -2.94 -33.00
CA GLN A 397 -9.96 -1.84 -32.05
C GLN A 397 -10.67 -0.62 -32.66
N VAL A 398 -11.76 -0.21 -32.01
CA VAL A 398 -12.55 0.93 -32.47
C VAL A 398 -11.97 2.22 -31.85
N LYS A 399 -11.86 3.31 -32.63
CA LYS A 399 -11.45 4.64 -32.14
C LYS A 399 -12.35 5.07 -30.99
N GLU A 400 -11.82 5.80 -30.01
CA GLU A 400 -12.62 6.24 -28.85
C GLU A 400 -13.72 7.21 -29.30
N GLY A 401 -14.96 6.91 -28.93
CA GLY A 401 -16.11 7.75 -29.22
C GLY A 401 -17.42 6.97 -29.43
N PRO A 402 -18.59 7.54 -29.07
CA PRO A 402 -19.89 6.85 -29.12
C PRO A 402 -20.29 6.35 -30.52
N LYS A 403 -19.87 7.07 -31.57
CA LYS A 403 -20.19 6.74 -32.97
C LYS A 403 -19.44 5.50 -33.44
N ALA A 404 -18.18 5.39 -33.05
CA ALA A 404 -17.32 4.29 -33.41
C ALA A 404 -17.73 3.02 -32.62
N GLU A 405 -18.02 3.14 -31.32
CA GLU A 405 -18.54 2.04 -30.50
C GLU A 405 -19.87 1.47 -31.05
N ARG A 406 -20.78 2.31 -31.55
CA ARG A 406 -22.02 1.88 -32.23
C ARG A 406 -21.76 1.12 -33.53
N GLU A 407 -20.84 1.58 -34.37
CA GLU A 407 -20.49 0.90 -35.63
C GLU A 407 -19.81 -0.47 -35.38
N GLY A 408 -18.98 -0.59 -34.33
CA GLY A 408 -18.37 -1.85 -33.92
C GLY A 408 -19.37 -2.87 -33.36
N ALA A 409 -20.37 -2.38 -32.62
CA ALA A 409 -21.45 -3.18 -32.05
C ALA A 409 -22.45 -3.71 -33.10
N MET A 410 -22.77 -2.90 -34.12
CA MET A 410 -23.68 -3.29 -35.22
C MET A 410 -23.20 -4.53 -35.99
N ARG A 411 -21.89 -4.83 -35.97
CA ARG A 411 -21.30 -5.99 -36.66
C ARG A 411 -21.27 -7.27 -35.82
N LYS A 412 -21.86 -7.25 -34.62
CA LYS A 412 -21.88 -8.37 -33.66
C LYS A 412 -20.51 -9.03 -33.42
N THR A 413 -19.47 -8.21 -33.23
CA THR A 413 -18.08 -8.70 -33.16
C THR A 413 -17.63 -9.00 -31.73
N LEU A 414 -16.79 -10.03 -31.56
CA LEU A 414 -16.39 -10.57 -30.25
C LEU A 414 -15.56 -9.59 -29.40
N TYR A 415 -14.55 -8.93 -29.99
CA TYR A 415 -13.60 -8.11 -29.22
C TYR A 415 -14.19 -6.81 -28.67
N PRO A 416 -14.99 -6.02 -29.43
CA PRO A 416 -15.65 -4.85 -28.88
C PRO A 416 -16.62 -5.20 -27.74
N THR A 417 -17.39 -6.27 -27.88
CA THR A 417 -18.30 -6.74 -26.82
C THR A 417 -17.54 -7.16 -25.56
N TYR A 418 -16.44 -7.90 -25.70
CA TYR A 418 -15.55 -8.21 -24.58
C TYR A 418 -14.98 -6.95 -23.92
N ARG A 419 -14.58 -5.93 -24.71
CA ARG A 419 -14.08 -4.67 -24.17
C ARG A 419 -15.14 -3.91 -23.38
N THR A 420 -16.37 -3.86 -23.90
CA THR A 420 -17.51 -3.25 -23.23
C THR A 420 -17.82 -3.99 -21.94
N TRP A 421 -17.86 -5.33 -21.98
CA TRP A 421 -18.06 -6.16 -20.81
C TRP A 421 -16.95 -5.94 -19.75
N CYS A 422 -15.68 -5.87 -20.15
CA CYS A 422 -14.57 -5.55 -19.25
C CYS A 422 -14.74 -4.17 -18.60
N GLY A 423 -15.16 -3.17 -19.38
CA GLY A 423 -15.46 -1.83 -18.88
C GLY A 423 -16.55 -1.82 -17.82
N LYS A 424 -17.58 -2.67 -17.98
CA LYS A 424 -18.67 -2.83 -17.00
C LYS A 424 -18.25 -3.51 -15.71
N HIS A 425 -17.37 -4.50 -15.82
CA HIS A 425 -16.87 -5.30 -14.69
C HIS A 425 -15.61 -4.70 -14.04
N GLY A 426 -15.19 -3.49 -14.41
CA GLY A 426 -14.01 -2.83 -13.84
C GLY A 426 -12.69 -3.53 -14.16
N THR A 427 -12.67 -4.42 -15.17
CA THR A 427 -11.48 -5.17 -15.59
C THR A 427 -10.82 -4.52 -16.80
N LYS A 428 -9.48 -4.63 -16.91
CA LYS A 428 -8.75 -4.10 -18.06
C LYS A 428 -8.81 -5.12 -19.20
N PRO A 429 -9.31 -4.77 -20.40
CA PRO A 429 -9.42 -5.71 -21.51
C PRO A 429 -8.03 -6.10 -22.04
N LEU A 430 -7.93 -7.34 -22.53
CA LEU A 430 -6.78 -7.80 -23.32
C LEU A 430 -6.54 -6.94 -24.56
N SER A 431 -5.29 -6.88 -25.02
CA SER A 431 -4.99 -6.35 -26.35
C SER A 431 -5.62 -7.24 -27.43
N HIS A 432 -6.03 -6.63 -28.55
CA HIS A 432 -6.71 -7.34 -29.65
C HIS A 432 -5.96 -8.59 -30.12
N ARG A 433 -4.64 -8.48 -30.30
CA ARG A 433 -3.78 -9.60 -30.69
C ARG A 433 -3.79 -10.74 -29.66
N ARG A 434 -3.73 -10.40 -28.35
CA ARG A 434 -3.73 -11.41 -27.28
C ARG A 434 -5.12 -12.04 -27.13
N PHE A 435 -6.18 -11.24 -27.19
CA PHE A 435 -7.57 -11.70 -27.08
C PHE A 435 -7.88 -12.86 -28.03
N SER A 436 -7.55 -12.72 -29.33
CA SER A 436 -7.86 -13.77 -30.32
C SER A 436 -7.26 -15.13 -29.98
N ARG A 437 -6.02 -15.15 -29.48
CA ARG A 437 -5.30 -16.38 -29.11
C ARG A 437 -5.87 -16.98 -27.82
N GLU A 438 -6.02 -16.17 -26.78
CA GLU A 438 -6.49 -16.66 -25.47
C GLU A 438 -7.97 -17.12 -25.55
N LEU A 439 -8.80 -16.45 -26.36
CA LEU A 439 -10.22 -16.79 -26.50
C LEU A 439 -10.43 -18.21 -27.03
N ILE A 440 -9.68 -18.63 -28.05
CA ILE A 440 -9.77 -19.99 -28.61
C ILE A 440 -9.41 -21.03 -27.55
N GLN A 441 -8.35 -20.76 -26.78
CA GLN A 441 -7.91 -21.66 -25.72
C GLN A 441 -8.97 -21.78 -24.61
N THR A 442 -9.57 -20.65 -24.21
CA THR A 442 -10.64 -20.62 -23.22
C THR A 442 -11.87 -21.38 -23.71
N LEU A 443 -12.36 -21.12 -24.92
CA LEU A 443 -13.54 -21.77 -25.50
C LEU A 443 -13.36 -23.29 -25.62
N ASN A 444 -12.19 -23.75 -26.06
CA ASN A 444 -11.91 -25.18 -26.14
C ASN A 444 -11.80 -25.83 -24.74
N THR A 445 -11.38 -25.08 -23.71
CA THR A 445 -11.37 -25.57 -22.33
C THR A 445 -12.78 -25.71 -21.75
N THR A 446 -13.72 -24.87 -22.19
CA THR A 446 -15.13 -24.91 -21.74
C THR A 446 -16.01 -25.85 -22.59
N GLY A 447 -15.43 -26.60 -23.52
CA GLY A 447 -16.16 -27.53 -24.40
C GLY A 447 -16.82 -26.86 -25.62
N LEU A 448 -16.64 -25.55 -25.80
CA LEU A 448 -17.10 -24.83 -26.98
C LEU A 448 -16.03 -24.96 -28.08
N HIS A 449 -16.15 -26.02 -28.89
CA HIS A 449 -15.21 -26.30 -29.99
C HIS A 449 -15.11 -25.13 -30.97
N ALA A 450 -14.00 -24.38 -30.89
CA ALA A 450 -13.81 -23.14 -31.64
C ALA A 450 -12.54 -23.18 -32.51
N GLU A 451 -12.68 -22.76 -33.77
CA GLU A 451 -11.58 -22.74 -34.76
C GLU A 451 -11.39 -21.34 -35.35
N LEU A 452 -10.14 -20.87 -35.42
CA LEU A 452 -9.80 -19.61 -36.07
C LEU A 452 -9.75 -19.77 -37.59
N SER A 453 -10.40 -18.86 -38.31
CA SER A 453 -10.38 -18.79 -39.77
C SER A 453 -10.32 -17.35 -40.26
N ARG A 454 -9.97 -17.15 -41.53
CA ARG A 454 -9.94 -15.83 -42.17
C ARG A 454 -10.99 -15.79 -43.29
N LYS A 455 -11.85 -14.78 -43.26
CA LYS A 455 -12.82 -14.46 -44.32
C LYS A 455 -12.44 -13.12 -44.96
N THR A 456 -13.07 -12.79 -46.09
CA THR A 456 -12.90 -11.51 -46.81
C THR A 456 -13.11 -10.29 -45.92
N GLU A 457 -14.03 -10.37 -44.97
CA GLU A 457 -14.41 -9.29 -44.05
C GLU A 457 -13.53 -9.20 -42.78
N GLY A 458 -12.64 -10.18 -42.54
CA GLY A 458 -11.71 -10.18 -41.41
C GLY A 458 -11.53 -11.54 -40.74
N MET A 459 -10.96 -11.53 -39.52
CA MET A 459 -10.75 -12.73 -38.71
C MET A 459 -12.06 -13.23 -38.11
N TYR A 460 -12.29 -14.54 -38.18
CA TYR A 460 -13.56 -15.21 -37.87
C TYR A 460 -13.31 -16.45 -37.01
N ILE A 461 -14.08 -16.62 -35.94
CA ILE A 461 -14.04 -17.83 -35.10
C ILE A 461 -15.28 -18.66 -35.42
N LYS A 462 -15.09 -19.90 -35.89
CA LYS A 462 -16.16 -20.87 -36.14
C LYS A 462 -16.59 -21.55 -34.84
N GLY A 463 -17.83 -22.02 -34.79
CA GLY A 463 -18.34 -22.86 -33.70
C GLY A 463 -18.98 -22.10 -32.54
N VAL A 464 -18.87 -20.76 -32.51
CA VAL A 464 -19.40 -19.92 -31.42
C VAL A 464 -20.08 -18.66 -31.93
N VAL A 465 -21.08 -18.19 -31.19
CA VAL A 465 -21.77 -16.91 -31.41
C VAL A 465 -22.01 -16.20 -30.08
N LEU A 466 -22.18 -14.88 -30.13
CA LEU A 466 -22.66 -14.11 -28.97
C LEU A 466 -24.14 -14.39 -28.73
N ARG A 467 -24.55 -14.46 -27.47
CA ARG A 467 -25.98 -14.60 -27.11
C ARG A 467 -26.76 -13.37 -27.60
N ASP A 468 -28.05 -13.55 -27.90
CA ASP A 468 -28.86 -12.45 -28.47
C ASP A 468 -29.06 -11.29 -27.49
N HIS A 469 -29.23 -11.59 -26.20
CA HIS A 469 -29.44 -10.59 -25.16
C HIS A 469 -28.24 -9.65 -24.95
N VAL A 470 -27.04 -10.03 -25.38
CA VAL A 470 -25.82 -9.22 -25.23
C VAL A 470 -25.95 -7.91 -25.99
N PHE A 471 -26.52 -7.98 -27.20
CA PHE A 471 -26.73 -6.79 -28.03
C PHE A 471 -27.87 -5.93 -27.53
N GLU A 472 -28.94 -6.56 -27.08
CA GLU A 472 -30.09 -5.86 -26.50
C GLU A 472 -29.69 -5.14 -25.21
N ARG A 473 -28.90 -5.77 -24.35
CA ARG A 473 -28.42 -5.19 -23.09
C ARG A 473 -27.40 -4.08 -23.31
N ASP A 474 -26.44 -4.27 -24.23
CA ASP A 474 -25.26 -3.41 -24.32
C ASP A 474 -25.39 -2.30 -25.38
N TYR A 475 -26.25 -2.51 -26.37
CA TYR A 475 -26.30 -1.69 -27.57
C TYR A 475 -27.72 -1.35 -28.05
N ALA A 476 -28.78 -1.80 -27.38
CA ALA A 476 -30.12 -1.23 -27.59
C ALA A 476 -30.18 0.21 -27.07
N TYR A 477 -31.11 0.99 -27.63
CA TYR A 477 -31.36 2.37 -27.25
C TYR A 477 -31.74 2.45 -25.75
N GLY A 478 -30.78 2.80 -24.88
CA GLY A 478 -31.04 3.03 -23.44
C GLY A 478 -29.97 2.59 -22.43
N ALA A 479 -28.90 1.88 -22.80
CA ALA A 479 -27.90 1.39 -21.83
C ALA A 479 -26.75 2.40 -21.53
N PRO A 480 -26.22 2.46 -20.28
CA PRO A 480 -25.23 3.46 -19.87
C PRO A 480 -23.78 3.11 -20.23
N ILE A 481 -22.99 4.14 -20.61
CA ILE A 481 -21.57 4.06 -21.01
C ILE A 481 -20.67 4.22 -19.76
N GLN A 482 -19.83 3.22 -19.45
CA GLN A 482 -18.83 3.22 -18.36
C GLN A 482 -17.41 3.39 -18.91
N LEU A 483 -16.66 4.39 -18.42
CA LEU A 483 -15.25 4.65 -18.79
C LEU A 483 -14.28 4.25 -17.66
N ALA A 484 -13.40 3.29 -17.95
CA ALA A 484 -12.39 2.73 -17.05
C ALA A 484 -11.15 3.62 -16.84
N ALA A 485 -10.50 3.46 -15.69
CA ALA A 485 -9.37 4.26 -15.18
C ALA A 485 -7.97 3.85 -15.73
N SER A 486 -6.97 4.72 -15.57
CA SER A 486 -5.55 4.38 -15.73
C SER A 486 -4.67 4.90 -14.57
N THR A 487 -3.88 3.99 -14.01
CA THR A 487 -2.80 4.15 -13.04
C THR A 487 -1.43 4.05 -13.73
N LYS A 488 -0.39 4.74 -13.22
CA LYS A 488 0.82 4.15 -12.59
C LYS A 488 1.96 5.16 -12.23
N PRO A 489 2.95 4.73 -11.40
CA PRO A 489 3.85 5.53 -10.54
C PRO A 489 5.38 5.34 -10.78
N ALA A 490 6.23 5.91 -9.89
CA ALA A 490 7.67 5.68 -9.53
C ALA A 490 8.53 6.98 -9.63
N GLU A 491 9.59 7.30 -8.87
CA GLU A 491 10.42 6.64 -7.82
C GLU A 491 11.33 7.69 -7.09
N ASN A 492 12.01 7.25 -6.02
CA ASN A 492 12.77 7.97 -4.97
C ASN A 492 14.20 8.44 -5.32
N HIS A 493 14.75 9.42 -4.56
CA HIS A 493 16.18 9.44 -4.17
C HIS A 493 16.44 10.15 -2.81
N SER A 494 17.26 9.51 -1.96
CA SER A 494 17.69 9.91 -0.62
C SER A 494 19.12 10.46 -0.61
N VAL A 495 19.28 11.63 -0.01
CA VAL A 495 20.49 12.33 0.44
C VAL A 495 20.65 12.43 2.00
N ASP A 496 21.82 12.46 2.65
CA ASP A 496 22.00 12.81 4.09
C ASP A 496 22.40 14.29 4.34
N ALA A 497 21.90 14.93 5.41
CA ALA A 497 22.27 16.30 5.84
C ALA A 497 22.05 16.52 7.36
N PRO A 498 22.80 17.44 8.01
CA PRO A 498 23.40 17.26 9.33
C PRO A 498 22.49 17.58 10.53
N LYS A 499 22.78 16.93 11.66
CA LYS A 499 22.13 17.12 12.97
C LYS A 499 22.67 18.36 13.68
N ASN A 500 21.83 19.34 13.96
CA ASN A 500 22.09 20.38 14.96
C ASN A 500 21.04 20.26 16.08
N ASN A 501 21.53 19.96 17.30
CA ASN A 501 20.74 19.90 18.53
C ASN A 501 20.54 21.32 19.07
N VAL A 502 19.29 21.73 19.27
CA VAL A 502 18.92 22.88 20.12
C VAL A 502 18.27 22.30 21.39
N PRO A 503 18.68 22.72 22.59
CA PRO A 503 18.17 22.14 23.84
C PRO A 503 16.75 22.65 24.12
N ILE A 504 15.81 21.73 24.32
CA ILE A 504 14.42 22.03 24.68
C ILE A 504 14.31 22.11 26.21
N THR A 505 13.88 23.26 26.70
CA THR A 505 13.57 23.54 28.11
C THR A 505 12.40 22.68 28.61
N GLN A 506 12.45 22.31 29.89
CA GLN A 506 11.51 21.40 30.57
C GLN A 506 10.04 21.78 30.34
N VAL A 507 9.31 20.89 29.65
CA VAL A 507 7.86 21.01 29.42
C VAL A 507 7.11 20.53 30.66
N VAL A 508 6.49 21.46 31.38
CA VAL A 508 5.52 21.18 32.45
C VAL A 508 4.31 20.44 31.85
N ALA A 509 3.86 19.37 32.50
CA ALA A 509 2.69 18.62 32.06
C ALA A 509 1.42 19.48 32.20
N LEU A 510 0.75 19.75 31.08
CA LEU A 510 -0.54 20.46 30.99
C LEU A 510 -1.58 19.56 30.26
N PRO A 511 -2.88 19.73 30.54
CA PRO A 511 -3.91 18.72 30.29
C PRO A 511 -4.23 18.44 28.81
N LYS A 512 -4.67 17.21 28.53
CA LYS A 512 -4.96 16.63 27.19
C LYS A 512 -6.19 17.29 26.51
N PRO A 513 -6.08 17.75 25.25
CA PRO A 513 -7.23 18.12 24.45
C PRO A 513 -7.64 16.95 23.54
N THR A 514 -8.45 16.02 24.05
CA THR A 514 -9.22 15.09 23.19
C THR A 514 -10.53 15.77 22.81
N TYR A 515 -10.88 15.78 21.51
CA TYR A 515 -12.27 15.99 21.10
C TYR A 515 -13.12 14.89 21.73
N ASN A 516 -13.81 15.22 22.82
CA ASN A 516 -14.80 14.36 23.41
C ASN A 516 -16.13 14.69 22.73
N PRO A 517 -16.75 13.75 21.98
CA PRO A 517 -18.08 13.99 21.46
C PRO A 517 -19.02 14.32 22.64
N PRO A 518 -19.92 15.30 22.48
CA PRO A 518 -20.78 15.72 23.57
C PRO A 518 -21.52 14.52 24.18
N ALA A 519 -21.60 14.47 25.52
CA ALA A 519 -22.41 13.47 26.21
C ALA A 519 -23.84 13.51 25.67
N HIS A 520 -24.52 12.34 25.66
CA HIS A 520 -25.77 12.08 24.93
C HIS A 520 -26.93 13.09 25.13
N ASN A 521 -26.83 14.07 26.04
CA ASN A 521 -27.89 15.02 26.40
C ASN A 521 -27.49 16.52 26.41
N SER A 522 -26.36 16.96 25.84
CA SER A 522 -26.11 18.42 25.71
C SER A 522 -26.87 19.03 24.54
N VAL A 523 -27.56 20.14 24.78
CA VAL A 523 -28.54 20.82 23.90
C VAL A 523 -27.88 21.58 22.71
N HIS A 524 -26.60 21.33 22.42
CA HIS A 524 -25.88 21.96 21.31
C HIS A 524 -25.75 20.96 20.15
N LEU A 525 -25.92 21.43 18.90
CA LEU A 525 -26.26 20.61 17.74
C LEU A 525 -25.41 19.32 17.63
N ARG A 526 -26.08 18.17 17.47
CA ARG A 526 -25.41 16.97 16.94
C ARG A 526 -25.13 17.23 15.47
N LEU A 527 -23.86 17.14 15.05
CA LEU A 527 -23.50 17.07 13.64
C LEU A 527 -24.42 16.08 12.93
N ASN A 528 -24.88 16.44 11.73
CA ASN A 528 -25.72 15.55 10.95
C ASN A 528 -25.00 14.20 10.77
N PRO A 529 -25.56 13.07 11.26
CA PRO A 529 -24.90 11.77 11.15
C PRO A 529 -24.71 11.32 9.68
N ASN A 530 -25.52 11.86 8.77
CA ASN A 530 -25.43 11.66 7.32
C ASN A 530 -24.89 12.90 6.59
N LEU A 531 -24.18 13.80 7.29
CA LEU A 531 -23.68 15.09 6.78
C LEU A 531 -23.07 14.98 5.39
N TYR A 532 -22.27 13.94 5.19
CA TYR A 532 -21.59 13.70 3.93
C TYR A 532 -22.57 13.41 2.79
N ASP A 533 -23.44 12.40 2.94
CA ASP A 533 -24.37 11.99 1.90
C ASP A 533 -25.40 13.09 1.58
N ASP A 534 -25.87 13.79 2.61
CA ASP A 534 -26.80 14.91 2.45
C ASP A 534 -26.13 16.06 1.69
N TYR A 535 -24.90 16.43 2.05
CA TYR A 535 -24.15 17.47 1.33
C TYR A 535 -23.87 17.09 -0.13
N ILE A 536 -23.46 15.86 -0.40
CA ILE A 536 -23.24 15.38 -1.77
C ILE A 536 -24.53 15.40 -2.58
N SER A 537 -25.67 15.06 -1.99
CA SER A 537 -26.97 15.09 -2.68
C SER A 537 -27.32 16.49 -3.20
N LYS A 538 -26.96 17.56 -2.46
CA LYS A 538 -27.22 18.96 -2.84
C LYS A 538 -26.32 19.46 -3.98
N LEU A 539 -25.25 18.74 -4.31
CA LEU A 539 -24.37 19.02 -5.45
C LEU A 539 -24.84 18.39 -6.76
N ALA A 540 -26.03 17.78 -6.77
CA ALA A 540 -26.68 17.29 -7.98
C ALA A 540 -26.91 18.38 -9.04
N LYS A 541 -27.16 17.94 -10.27
CA LYS A 541 -27.47 18.82 -11.41
C LYS A 541 -28.82 19.53 -11.20
N THR A 542 -28.81 20.85 -11.19
CA THR A 542 -30.01 21.70 -11.20
C THR A 542 -30.12 22.45 -12.53
N PRO A 543 -31.32 22.96 -12.91
CA PRO A 543 -31.49 23.81 -14.10
C PRO A 543 -30.56 25.04 -14.09
N PHE A 544 -30.39 25.67 -12.92
CA PHE A 544 -29.48 26.80 -12.73
C PHE A 544 -28.02 26.42 -13.03
N LYS A 545 -27.51 25.34 -12.41
CA LYS A 545 -26.16 24.82 -12.67
C LYS A 545 -25.94 24.39 -14.12
N LEU A 546 -26.96 23.84 -14.79
CA LEU A 546 -26.91 23.53 -16.21
C LEU A 546 -26.81 24.78 -17.08
N SER A 547 -27.50 25.86 -16.71
CA SER A 547 -27.38 27.17 -17.37
C SER A 547 -25.97 27.73 -17.25
N LEU A 548 -25.40 27.73 -16.04
CA LEU A 548 -24.02 28.18 -15.81
C LEU A 548 -22.99 27.30 -16.56
N THR A 549 -23.22 25.99 -16.61
CA THR A 549 -22.40 25.05 -17.40
C THR A 549 -22.43 25.36 -18.90
N LYS A 550 -23.57 25.78 -19.45
CA LYS A 550 -23.66 26.23 -20.85
C LYS A 550 -22.90 27.53 -21.09
N GLU A 551 -22.89 28.43 -20.11
CA GLU A 551 -22.13 29.68 -20.22
C GLU A 551 -20.62 29.43 -20.21
N ALA A 552 -20.14 28.55 -19.33
CA ALA A 552 -18.73 28.13 -19.30
C ALA A 552 -18.26 27.50 -20.63
N ARG A 553 -19.17 26.91 -21.43
CA ARG A 553 -18.84 26.35 -22.75
C ARG A 553 -18.65 27.40 -23.85
N ARG A 554 -19.07 28.64 -23.62
CA ARG A 554 -18.93 29.76 -24.56
C ARG A 554 -17.61 30.51 -24.41
N LEU A 555 -16.75 30.09 -23.48
CA LEU A 555 -15.45 30.71 -23.24
C LEU A 555 -14.56 30.60 -24.48
N ASP A 556 -13.99 31.74 -24.90
CA ASP A 556 -13.14 31.85 -26.07
C ASP A 556 -11.65 31.68 -25.73
N ASN A 557 -10.89 31.10 -26.66
CA ASN A 557 -9.46 30.82 -26.47
C ASN A 557 -8.60 32.08 -26.32
N SER A 558 -9.08 33.27 -26.70
CA SER A 558 -8.37 34.55 -26.48
C SER A 558 -8.03 34.81 -25.01
N LEU A 559 -8.78 34.23 -24.06
CA LEU A 559 -8.55 34.38 -22.62
C LEU A 559 -7.28 33.66 -22.12
N ILE A 560 -6.74 32.71 -22.88
CA ILE A 560 -5.56 31.92 -22.48
C ILE A 560 -4.35 32.84 -22.27
N GLY A 561 -4.14 33.81 -23.17
CA GLY A 561 -3.05 34.77 -23.08
C GLY A 561 -3.19 35.71 -21.88
N GLU A 562 -4.40 36.19 -21.61
CA GLU A 562 -4.70 37.03 -20.43
C GLU A 562 -4.45 36.27 -19.12
N LEU A 563 -4.95 35.04 -19.01
CA LEU A 563 -4.74 34.17 -17.85
C LEU A 563 -3.25 33.87 -17.62
N THR A 564 -2.49 33.67 -18.69
CA THR A 564 -1.04 33.45 -18.64
C THR A 564 -0.31 34.69 -18.14
N ASN A 565 -0.72 35.89 -18.57
CA ASN A 565 -0.18 37.15 -18.07
C ASN A 565 -0.44 37.33 -16.56
N ILE A 566 -1.69 37.16 -16.13
CA ILE A 566 -2.09 37.27 -14.71
C ILE A 566 -1.29 36.28 -13.85
N TYR A 567 -1.07 35.06 -14.34
CA TYR A 567 -0.29 34.06 -13.60
C TYR A 567 1.20 34.43 -13.47
N CYS A 568 1.78 35.03 -14.51
CA CYS A 568 3.20 35.38 -14.56
C CYS A 568 3.51 36.71 -13.85
N GLU A 569 2.51 37.54 -13.60
CA GLU A 569 2.65 38.84 -12.94
C GLU A 569 3.30 38.69 -11.54
N GLY A 570 4.33 39.49 -11.27
CA GLY A 570 5.02 39.51 -9.97
C GLY A 570 5.95 38.32 -9.66
N ARG A 571 6.21 37.42 -10.63
CA ARG A 571 7.16 36.29 -10.46
C ARG A 571 8.57 36.67 -10.93
N LYS A 572 9.59 36.31 -10.12
CA LYS A 572 11.00 36.70 -10.36
C LYS A 572 11.69 35.98 -11.54
N VAL A 573 11.19 34.81 -11.95
CA VAL A 573 11.77 34.01 -13.05
C VAL A 573 10.71 33.83 -14.13
N VAL A 574 10.83 34.58 -15.22
CA VAL A 574 9.96 34.44 -16.39
C VAL A 574 10.85 34.44 -17.64
N SER A 575 11.33 33.27 -18.04
CA SER A 575 11.87 33.06 -19.38
C SER A 575 10.73 32.82 -20.38
N ASP A 576 11.01 32.97 -21.67
CA ASP A 576 10.04 32.64 -22.73
C ASP A 576 9.62 31.17 -22.66
N ASP A 577 10.54 30.26 -22.32
CA ASP A 577 10.27 28.83 -22.12
C ASP A 577 9.36 28.55 -20.91
N PHE A 578 9.53 29.31 -19.82
CA PHE A 578 8.65 29.21 -18.65
C PHE A 578 7.25 29.70 -18.99
N ARG A 579 7.15 30.84 -19.67
CA ARG A 579 5.89 31.43 -20.11
C ARG A 579 5.13 30.48 -21.04
N ALA A 580 5.80 29.88 -22.02
CA ALA A 580 5.22 28.86 -22.91
C ALA A 580 4.76 27.61 -22.13
N SER A 581 5.45 27.23 -21.06
CA SER A 581 5.05 26.10 -20.21
C SER A 581 3.82 26.40 -19.37
N VAL A 582 3.73 27.60 -18.79
CA VAL A 582 2.52 28.09 -18.09
C VAL A 582 1.33 28.15 -19.05
N GLU A 583 1.51 28.69 -20.24
CA GLU A 583 0.47 28.81 -21.24
C GLU A 583 -0.09 27.43 -21.65
N ARG A 584 0.76 26.42 -21.81
CA ARG A 584 0.34 25.03 -22.05
C ARG A 584 -0.52 24.47 -20.91
N VAL A 585 -0.14 24.72 -19.65
CA VAL A 585 -0.89 24.26 -18.47
C VAL A 585 -2.25 24.96 -18.38
N ILE A 586 -2.28 26.29 -18.53
CA ILE A 586 -3.51 27.09 -18.53
C ILE A 586 -4.43 26.69 -19.68
N THR A 587 -3.89 26.51 -20.89
CA THR A 587 -4.63 26.01 -22.05
C THR A 587 -5.31 24.68 -21.73
N THR A 588 -4.57 23.75 -21.12
CA THR A 588 -5.08 22.43 -20.76
C THR A 588 -6.23 22.51 -19.76
N ASP A 589 -6.12 23.36 -18.72
CA ASP A 589 -7.16 23.50 -17.70
C ASP A 589 -8.36 24.33 -18.19
N PHE A 590 -8.11 25.35 -19.01
CA PHE A 590 -9.13 26.16 -19.67
C PHE A 590 -10.00 25.30 -20.61
N ILE A 591 -9.37 24.47 -21.46
CA ILE A 591 -10.08 23.54 -22.35
C ILE A 591 -10.95 22.56 -21.54
N LYS A 592 -10.45 22.03 -20.41
CA LYS A 592 -11.25 21.14 -19.56
C LYS A 592 -12.48 21.84 -18.98
N ILE A 593 -12.34 23.06 -18.49
CA ILE A 593 -13.47 23.80 -17.91
C ILE A 593 -14.49 24.16 -19.00
N ARG A 594 -14.01 24.60 -20.17
CA ARG A 594 -14.86 24.89 -21.33
C ARG A 594 -15.63 23.64 -21.77
N ASP A 595 -14.96 22.51 -21.98
CA ASP A 595 -15.57 21.34 -22.61
C ASP A 595 -16.46 20.55 -21.62
N PHE A 596 -16.05 20.45 -20.36
CA PHE A 596 -16.73 19.65 -19.33
C PHE A 596 -17.66 20.45 -18.40
N GLY A 597 -17.61 21.79 -18.44
CA GLY A 597 -18.41 22.67 -17.60
C GLY A 597 -17.71 23.12 -16.31
N GLY A 598 -17.93 24.37 -15.89
CA GLY A 598 -17.29 24.97 -14.71
C GLY A 598 -17.86 24.57 -13.34
N ILE A 599 -18.85 23.66 -13.29
CA ILE A 599 -19.54 23.25 -12.07
C ILE A 599 -19.41 21.73 -11.89
N ALA A 600 -18.75 21.30 -10.81
CA ALA A 600 -18.65 19.89 -10.46
C ALA A 600 -20.02 19.32 -10.10
N TYR A 601 -20.47 18.27 -10.78
CA TYR A 601 -21.69 17.53 -10.42
C TYR A 601 -21.45 16.03 -10.20
N LYS A 602 -20.18 15.60 -10.29
CA LYS A 602 -19.75 14.21 -10.06
C LYS A 602 -18.63 14.23 -9.04
N TYR A 603 -18.89 13.60 -7.90
CA TYR A 603 -17.90 13.33 -6.87
C TYR A 603 -16.90 12.28 -7.37
N LYS A 604 -15.63 12.47 -7.05
CA LYS A 604 -14.59 11.47 -7.24
C LYS A 604 -13.86 11.31 -5.92
N PRO A 605 -13.80 10.10 -5.34
CA PRO A 605 -13.08 9.88 -4.10
C PRO A 605 -11.60 10.22 -4.33
N MET A 606 -11.11 11.26 -3.65
CA MET A 606 -9.70 11.51 -3.47
C MET A 606 -9.30 10.99 -2.10
N GLY A 607 -8.21 10.22 -2.06
CA GLY A 607 -7.85 9.39 -0.93
C GLY A 607 -7.56 10.17 0.34
N THR A 608 -8.58 10.32 1.19
CA THR A 608 -8.55 10.76 2.61
C THR A 608 -8.83 12.24 2.94
N SER A 609 -9.47 13.01 2.05
CA SER A 609 -10.01 14.35 2.37
C SER A 609 -11.35 14.61 1.67
N PRO A 610 -12.40 15.13 2.35
CA PRO A 610 -13.70 15.41 1.73
C PRO A 610 -13.61 16.66 0.84
N ARG A 611 -13.08 16.49 -0.38
CA ARG A 611 -13.00 17.56 -1.41
C ARG A 611 -13.87 17.19 -2.60
N ILE A 612 -14.64 18.14 -3.10
CA ILE A 612 -15.60 17.89 -4.19
C ILE A 612 -15.07 18.57 -5.44
N ILE A 613 -14.14 17.90 -6.08
CA ILE A 613 -13.49 18.39 -7.30
C ILE A 613 -14.19 17.78 -8.53
N PRO A 614 -14.35 18.50 -9.66
CA PRO A 614 -14.94 17.90 -10.86
C PRO A 614 -14.19 16.63 -11.29
N ALA A 615 -14.92 15.62 -11.77
CA ALA A 615 -14.40 14.27 -12.05
C ALA A 615 -13.19 14.20 -13.01
N THR A 616 -12.93 15.26 -13.78
CA THR A 616 -11.84 15.38 -14.77
C THR A 616 -10.57 16.08 -14.25
N TYR A 617 -10.57 16.63 -13.04
CA TYR A 617 -9.42 17.37 -12.45
C TYR A 617 -8.26 16.47 -11.96
N ARG A 618 -8.19 15.23 -12.44
CA ARG A 618 -7.36 14.13 -11.90
C ARG A 618 -5.84 14.35 -11.97
N GLN A 619 -5.37 15.46 -12.55
CA GLN A 619 -3.96 15.81 -12.69
C GLN A 619 -3.80 17.32 -12.41
N SER A 620 -2.69 17.71 -11.76
CA SER A 620 -2.21 19.08 -11.44
C SER A 620 -2.90 19.92 -10.35
N ILE A 621 -2.94 19.56 -9.06
CA ILE A 621 -3.27 20.60 -8.03
C ILE A 621 -2.08 21.57 -7.89
N ASN A 622 -2.09 22.66 -8.67
CA ASN A 622 -1.09 23.74 -8.64
C ASN A 622 -1.77 25.12 -8.64
N SER A 623 -0.98 26.16 -8.33
CA SER A 623 -1.38 27.57 -8.22
C SER A 623 -2.09 28.16 -9.47
N THR A 624 -1.93 27.55 -10.64
CA THR A 624 -2.61 27.93 -11.90
C THR A 624 -4.13 27.74 -11.83
N LYS A 625 -4.62 26.77 -11.06
CA LYS A 625 -6.04 26.41 -10.99
C LYS A 625 -6.93 27.49 -10.41
N ARG A 626 -6.44 28.24 -9.42
CA ARG A 626 -7.21 29.32 -8.76
C ARG A 626 -7.47 30.48 -9.73
N VAL A 627 -6.48 30.83 -10.55
CA VAL A 627 -6.61 31.91 -11.55
C VAL A 627 -7.65 31.53 -12.61
N VAL A 628 -7.60 30.30 -13.12
CA VAL A 628 -8.58 29.83 -14.11
C VAL A 628 -9.98 29.71 -13.49
N ARG A 629 -10.10 29.18 -12.26
CA ARG A 629 -11.36 29.05 -11.50
C ARG A 629 -12.02 30.41 -11.26
N ASP A 630 -11.27 31.35 -10.70
CA ASP A 630 -11.78 32.67 -10.33
C ASP A 630 -12.29 33.42 -11.57
N LYS A 631 -11.55 33.38 -12.67
CA LYS A 631 -11.99 33.98 -13.95
C LYS A 631 -13.27 33.30 -14.48
N CYS A 632 -13.40 31.99 -14.33
CA CYS A 632 -14.62 31.28 -14.72
C CYS A 632 -15.83 31.71 -13.87
N TYR A 633 -15.66 31.91 -12.56
CA TYR A 633 -16.74 32.39 -11.70
C TYR A 633 -17.10 33.85 -11.97
N GLU A 634 -16.12 34.73 -12.22
CA GLU A 634 -16.36 36.11 -12.66
C GLU A 634 -17.22 36.16 -13.93
N MET A 635 -16.93 35.29 -14.90
CA MET A 635 -17.69 35.25 -16.16
C MET A 635 -19.07 34.61 -16.03
N MET A 636 -19.19 33.51 -15.28
CA MET A 636 -20.48 32.90 -14.97
C MET A 636 -21.36 33.82 -14.13
N GLY A 637 -20.74 34.79 -13.44
CA GLY A 637 -21.42 35.84 -12.71
C GLY A 637 -22.55 36.43 -13.54
N SER A 638 -22.26 37.11 -14.66
CA SER A 638 -23.29 37.81 -15.45
C SER A 638 -24.56 36.97 -15.71
N LYS A 639 -24.40 35.67 -15.97
CA LYS A 639 -25.54 34.75 -16.17
C LYS A 639 -26.32 34.43 -14.90
N ALA A 640 -25.65 34.31 -13.76
CA ALA A 640 -26.29 34.20 -12.46
C ALA A 640 -27.10 35.48 -12.13
N LYS A 641 -26.56 36.67 -12.43
CA LYS A 641 -27.26 37.95 -12.20
C LYS A 641 -28.52 38.12 -13.03
N GLU A 642 -28.51 37.70 -14.31
CA GLU A 642 -29.71 37.64 -15.14
C GLU A 642 -30.84 36.79 -14.52
N GLN A 643 -30.49 35.83 -13.67
CA GLN A 643 -31.43 34.94 -12.96
C GLN A 643 -31.69 35.39 -11.53
N GLY A 644 -31.31 36.63 -11.17
CA GLY A 644 -31.52 37.20 -9.83
C GLY A 644 -30.57 36.64 -8.76
N MET A 645 -29.45 36.01 -9.16
CA MET A 645 -28.52 35.34 -8.26
C MET A 645 -27.12 35.99 -8.28
N ILE A 646 -26.41 35.90 -7.16
CA ILE A 646 -25.01 36.28 -7.00
C ILE A 646 -24.19 35.05 -6.58
N LEU A 647 -22.98 34.93 -7.09
CA LEU A 647 -22.02 33.87 -6.81
C LEU A 647 -21.03 34.39 -5.77
N VAL A 648 -20.84 33.60 -4.72
CA VAL A 648 -20.03 33.97 -3.56
C VAL A 648 -19.11 32.81 -3.21
N ASP A 649 -17.79 33.05 -3.22
CA ASP A 649 -16.78 32.17 -2.61
C ASP A 649 -16.74 32.43 -1.11
N LEU A 650 -16.73 31.36 -0.33
CA LEU A 650 -16.60 31.38 1.12
C LEU A 650 -15.36 30.59 1.50
N ASP A 651 -14.36 31.26 2.07
CA ASP A 651 -13.11 30.62 2.52
C ASP A 651 -12.88 30.89 4.02
N ILE A 652 -12.39 29.90 4.78
CA ILE A 652 -12.09 30.12 6.21
C ILE A 652 -10.73 30.80 6.31
N VAL A 653 -10.71 31.98 6.92
CA VAL A 653 -9.50 32.79 7.05
C VAL A 653 -8.44 32.03 7.83
N SER A 654 -7.33 31.75 7.15
CA SER A 654 -6.20 30.98 7.70
C SER A 654 -6.67 29.67 8.36
N CYS A 655 -7.55 28.93 7.67
CA CYS A 655 -8.26 27.74 8.15
C CYS A 655 -7.40 26.81 9.02
N TYR A 656 -6.23 26.43 8.49
CA TYR A 656 -5.30 25.53 9.15
C TYR A 656 -4.86 26.06 10.53
N THR A 657 -4.48 27.33 10.61
CA THR A 657 -3.98 27.94 11.84
C THR A 657 -5.09 28.33 12.81
N ALA A 658 -6.27 28.73 12.31
CA ALA A 658 -7.43 29.05 13.13
C ALA A 658 -8.01 27.81 13.83
N ILE A 659 -7.99 26.65 13.17
CA ILE A 659 -8.38 25.36 13.78
C ILE A 659 -7.34 24.94 14.83
N LEU A 660 -6.04 25.08 14.54
CA LEU A 660 -4.98 24.80 15.51
C LEU A 660 -5.08 25.66 16.78
N LEU A 661 -5.33 26.96 16.65
CA LEU A 661 -5.61 27.84 17.80
C LEU A 661 -6.83 27.39 18.59
N GLY A 662 -7.88 26.96 17.89
CA GLY A 662 -9.10 26.47 18.52
C GLY A 662 -8.88 25.20 19.36
N LEU A 663 -7.95 24.33 18.94
CA LEU A 663 -7.64 23.07 19.61
C LEU A 663 -6.53 23.18 20.67
N TYR A 664 -5.56 24.09 20.51
CA TYR A 664 -4.31 24.14 21.29
C TYR A 664 -3.93 25.56 21.77
N GLN A 665 -4.92 26.32 22.24
CA GLN A 665 -4.85 27.76 22.51
C GLN A 665 -3.68 28.20 23.42
N ASP A 666 -3.28 27.40 24.41
CA ASP A 666 -2.38 27.82 25.49
C ASP A 666 -0.89 27.99 25.08
N HIS A 667 -0.52 27.72 23.83
CA HIS A 667 0.88 27.61 23.38
C HIS A 667 1.22 28.31 22.05
N LEU A 668 0.33 29.13 21.51
CA LEU A 668 0.42 29.61 20.12
C LEU A 668 0.42 31.13 20.01
N SER A 669 1.22 31.78 20.85
CA SER A 669 1.24 33.25 20.95
C SER A 669 1.69 33.94 19.66
N SER A 670 2.69 33.40 18.95
CA SER A 670 3.19 33.96 17.69
C SER A 670 2.14 33.80 16.57
N LEU A 671 1.53 32.62 16.51
CA LEU A 671 0.50 32.28 15.53
C LEU A 671 -0.81 33.04 15.78
N GLN A 672 -1.21 33.22 17.03
CA GLN A 672 -2.32 34.07 17.43
C GLN A 672 -2.05 35.54 17.05
N ALA A 673 -0.89 36.08 17.44
CA ALA A 673 -0.49 37.43 17.08
C ALA A 673 -0.48 37.63 15.56
N ALA A 674 0.02 36.65 14.81
CA ALA A 674 0.07 36.71 13.36
C ALA A 674 -1.33 36.78 12.72
N ILE A 675 -2.30 35.99 13.20
CA ILE A 675 -3.68 36.02 12.68
C ILE A 675 -4.42 37.31 13.08
N GLU A 676 -4.18 37.81 14.29
CA GLU A 676 -4.91 38.97 14.83
C GLU A 676 -4.39 40.33 14.33
N THR A 677 -3.14 40.40 13.87
CA THR A 677 -2.50 41.68 13.47
C THR A 677 -2.48 41.90 11.96
N VAL A 678 -1.61 41.19 11.25
CA VAL A 678 -1.28 41.44 9.83
C VAL A 678 -1.53 40.24 8.92
N GLY A 679 -1.97 39.11 9.48
CA GLY A 679 -2.09 37.82 8.82
C GLY A 679 -0.78 37.03 8.80
N LEU A 680 -0.88 35.69 8.80
CA LEU A 680 0.24 34.76 8.90
C LEU A 680 1.40 35.09 7.95
N TRP A 681 1.11 35.29 6.66
CA TRP A 681 2.14 35.49 5.65
C TRP A 681 2.84 36.83 5.76
N ASN A 682 2.12 37.90 6.07
CA ASN A 682 2.70 39.23 6.24
C ASN A 682 3.50 39.31 7.54
N TYR A 683 3.07 38.59 8.59
CA TYR A 683 3.83 38.46 9.82
C TYR A 683 5.20 37.86 9.56
N ILE A 684 5.26 36.70 8.88
CA ILE A 684 6.52 36.04 8.50
C ILE A 684 7.37 36.95 7.61
N LYS A 685 6.75 37.65 6.64
CA LYS A 685 7.45 38.62 5.80
C LYS A 685 8.09 39.73 6.63
N GLY A 686 7.36 40.27 7.61
CA GLY A 686 7.88 41.27 8.55
C GLY A 686 9.05 40.76 9.37
N GLU A 687 9.08 39.48 9.75
CA GLU A 687 10.25 38.88 10.41
C GLU A 687 11.48 38.84 9.49
N PHE A 688 11.30 38.54 8.20
CA PHE A 688 12.37 38.56 7.21
C PHE A 688 12.89 40.00 6.99
N GLU A 689 11.97 40.97 6.90
CA GLU A 689 12.28 42.38 6.74
C GLU A 689 13.06 42.93 7.95
N LYS A 690 12.66 42.59 9.18
CA LYS A 690 13.38 42.95 10.41
C LYS A 690 14.83 42.42 10.44
N ARG A 691 15.09 41.31 9.76
CA ARG A 691 16.42 40.71 9.62
C ARG A 691 17.21 41.25 8.41
N GLY A 692 16.67 42.23 7.69
CA GLY A 692 17.29 42.78 6.48
C GLY A 692 17.22 41.84 5.26
N ARG A 693 16.40 40.79 5.33
CA ARG A 693 16.33 39.70 4.34
C ARG A 693 14.94 39.61 3.69
N GLY A 694 14.18 40.71 3.71
CA GLY A 694 12.85 40.80 3.09
C GLY A 694 12.85 40.44 1.59
N SER A 695 13.95 40.67 0.89
CA SER A 695 14.12 40.32 -0.54
C SER A 695 14.13 38.81 -0.81
N VAL A 696 14.43 37.99 0.19
CA VAL A 696 14.44 36.51 0.14
C VAL A 696 13.03 35.94 0.30
N PHE A 697 12.09 36.72 0.83
CA PHE A 697 10.74 36.23 1.09
C PHE A 697 10.04 35.76 -0.20
N ASN A 698 9.73 34.47 -0.25
CA ASN A 698 8.96 33.84 -1.32
C ASN A 698 7.81 33.06 -0.67
N LYS A 699 6.59 33.59 -0.77
CA LYS A 699 5.42 33.04 -0.08
C LYS A 699 5.17 31.55 -0.37
N PRO A 700 5.21 31.06 -1.63
CA PRO A 700 5.12 29.61 -1.90
C PRO A 700 6.18 28.76 -1.20
N ALA A 701 7.45 29.17 -1.23
CA ALA A 701 8.53 28.44 -0.57
C ALA A 701 8.42 28.48 0.96
N VAL A 702 8.08 29.65 1.52
CA VAL A 702 7.79 29.86 2.94
C VAL A 702 6.64 28.96 3.40
N LYS A 703 5.55 28.87 2.60
CA LYS A 703 4.41 27.99 2.87
C LYS A 703 4.84 26.54 3.04
N ILE A 704 5.75 26.05 2.20
CA ILE A 704 6.29 24.68 2.29
C ILE A 704 7.09 24.48 3.57
N CYS A 705 7.91 25.45 3.98
CA CYS A 705 8.64 25.40 5.25
C CYS A 705 7.69 25.33 6.44
N VAL A 706 6.62 26.13 6.46
CA VAL A 706 5.61 26.14 7.54
C VAL A 706 4.89 24.80 7.67
N TYR A 707 4.49 24.17 6.56
CA TYR A 707 3.84 22.85 6.65
C TYR A 707 4.84 21.72 6.92
N SER A 708 6.05 21.80 6.36
CA SER A 708 7.10 20.81 6.61
C SER A 708 7.59 20.83 8.05
N SER A 709 7.59 21.98 8.72
CA SER A 709 7.97 22.08 10.13
C SER A 709 6.97 21.37 11.05
N PHE A 710 5.69 21.35 10.68
CA PHE A 710 4.63 20.60 11.38
C PHE A 710 4.89 19.09 11.40
N PHE A 711 5.67 18.56 10.46
CA PHE A 711 6.05 17.15 10.40
C PHE A 711 7.43 16.86 10.98
N MET A 712 7.96 17.79 11.78
CA MET A 712 9.32 17.76 12.30
C MET A 712 10.37 17.66 11.17
N GLY A 713 10.04 18.16 9.97
CA GLY A 713 10.97 18.19 8.84
C GLY A 713 12.18 19.07 9.16
N GLY A 714 13.38 18.53 8.91
CA GLY A 714 14.62 19.30 8.92
C GLY A 714 14.80 20.13 7.64
N SER A 715 15.84 20.95 7.59
CA SER A 715 16.15 21.83 6.45
C SER A 715 16.20 21.09 5.12
N ARG A 716 16.64 19.83 5.13
CA ARG A 716 16.64 18.98 3.94
C ARG A 716 15.24 18.75 3.37
N ALA A 717 14.28 18.38 4.22
CA ALA A 717 12.93 18.08 3.79
C ALA A 717 12.25 19.34 3.22
N MET A 718 12.52 20.50 3.83
CA MET A 718 12.04 21.80 3.35
C MET A 718 12.62 22.13 1.97
N ILE A 719 13.94 22.03 1.78
CA ILE A 719 14.60 22.28 0.49
C ILE A 719 14.04 21.36 -0.59
N ASN A 720 13.96 20.06 -0.32
CA ASN A 720 13.42 19.09 -1.26
C ASN A 720 11.96 19.39 -1.62
N GLY A 721 11.13 19.78 -0.63
CA GLY A 721 9.75 20.17 -0.86
C GLY A 721 9.63 21.42 -1.74
N ILE A 722 10.49 22.43 -1.51
CA ILE A 722 10.54 23.66 -2.32
C ILE A 722 10.96 23.34 -3.76
N LEU A 723 12.01 22.54 -3.94
CA LEU A 723 12.49 22.10 -5.25
C LEU A 723 11.42 21.32 -6.01
N GLU A 724 10.73 20.41 -5.34
CA GLU A 724 9.64 19.62 -5.93
C GLU A 724 8.45 20.52 -6.30
N ASN A 725 8.14 21.54 -5.50
CA ASN A 725 7.10 22.52 -5.86
C ASN A 725 7.51 23.36 -7.05
N PHE A 726 8.75 23.88 -7.10
CA PHE A 726 9.24 24.59 -8.27
C PHE A 726 9.19 23.71 -9.52
N ARG A 727 9.67 22.47 -9.45
CA ARG A 727 9.56 21.51 -10.55
C ARG A 727 8.12 21.33 -11.03
N LYS A 728 7.18 21.15 -10.10
CA LYS A 728 5.75 20.97 -10.43
C LYS A 728 5.14 22.23 -11.02
N ASP A 729 5.45 23.40 -10.49
CA ASP A 729 4.98 24.69 -11.03
C ASP A 729 5.56 24.94 -12.43
N LEU A 730 6.79 24.48 -12.70
CA LEU A 730 7.42 24.50 -14.02
C LEU A 730 6.88 23.42 -14.98
N GLY A 731 6.14 22.42 -14.47
CA GLY A 731 5.59 21.33 -15.28
C GLY A 731 6.65 20.35 -15.83
N LEU A 732 7.85 20.34 -15.25
CA LEU A 732 8.99 19.54 -15.73
C LEU A 732 9.00 18.15 -15.08
N SER A 733 9.44 17.13 -15.82
CA SER A 733 9.81 15.83 -15.24
C SER A 733 11.04 15.96 -14.32
N ASN A 734 11.31 14.93 -13.51
CA ASN A 734 12.48 14.92 -12.63
C ASN A 734 13.79 15.09 -13.43
N GLN A 735 13.91 14.41 -14.58
CA GLN A 735 15.10 14.48 -15.41
C GLN A 735 15.27 15.86 -16.06
N GLU A 736 14.17 16.44 -16.56
CA GLU A 736 14.20 17.78 -17.19
C GLU A 736 14.54 18.87 -16.20
N PHE A 737 14.02 18.80 -14.97
CA PHE A 737 14.32 19.79 -13.94
C PHE A 737 15.77 19.73 -13.48
N LEU A 738 16.33 18.52 -13.26
CA LEU A 738 17.74 18.35 -12.89
C LEU A 738 18.70 18.87 -13.96
N ASN A 739 18.33 18.74 -15.23
CA ASN A 739 19.14 19.21 -16.36
C ASN A 739 18.84 20.67 -16.75
N SER A 740 17.87 21.33 -16.10
CA SER A 740 17.48 22.70 -16.44
C SER A 740 18.44 23.72 -15.85
N PRO A 741 18.73 24.84 -16.56
CA PRO A 741 19.54 25.93 -16.01
C PRO A 741 18.91 26.59 -14.77
N PHE A 742 17.60 26.39 -14.56
CA PHE A 742 16.86 26.89 -13.40
C PHE A 742 17.07 26.06 -12.12
N HIS A 743 17.66 24.86 -12.21
CA HIS A 743 17.84 23.99 -11.05
C HIS A 743 18.67 24.65 -9.94
N GLU A 744 19.83 25.21 -10.30
CA GLU A 744 20.74 25.86 -9.35
C GLU A 744 20.15 27.15 -8.74
N GLU A 745 19.41 27.91 -9.53
CA GLU A 745 18.70 29.10 -9.05
C GLU A 745 17.59 28.72 -8.06
N CYS A 746 16.75 27.73 -8.42
CA CYS A 746 15.70 27.20 -7.54
C CYS A 746 16.29 26.62 -6.25
N HIS A 747 17.43 25.94 -6.35
CA HIS A 747 18.15 25.37 -5.21
C HIS A 747 18.71 26.46 -4.29
N THR A 748 19.21 27.57 -4.86
CA THR A 748 19.70 28.72 -4.09
C THR A 748 18.56 29.37 -3.32
N ILE A 749 17.44 29.67 -3.99
CA ILE A 749 16.23 30.21 -3.35
C ILE A 749 15.72 29.28 -2.24
N ALA A 750 15.70 27.96 -2.49
CA ALA A 750 15.27 26.98 -1.49
C ALA A 750 16.15 27.00 -0.24
N ARG A 751 17.48 27.12 -0.39
CA ARG A 751 18.42 27.23 0.75
C ARG A 751 18.21 28.52 1.53
N GLU A 752 18.12 29.67 0.85
CA GLU A 752 17.99 30.97 1.51
C GLU A 752 16.66 31.07 2.27
N VAL A 753 15.55 30.70 1.65
CA VAL A 753 14.23 30.71 2.30
C VAL A 753 14.19 29.75 3.49
N THR A 754 14.75 28.54 3.34
CA THR A 754 14.80 27.56 4.44
C THR A 754 15.63 28.09 5.61
N GLY A 755 16.77 28.73 5.33
CA GLY A 755 17.63 29.34 6.35
C GLY A 755 16.90 30.42 7.16
N GLU A 756 16.20 31.33 6.48
CA GLU A 756 15.42 32.38 7.16
C GLU A 756 14.21 31.81 7.92
N MET A 757 13.55 30.81 7.36
CA MET A 757 12.40 30.18 8.00
C MET A 757 12.76 29.47 9.30
N MET A 758 13.94 28.84 9.38
CA MET A 758 14.40 28.16 10.60
C MET A 758 14.55 29.10 11.80
N ASN A 759 14.62 30.41 11.57
CA ASN A 759 14.68 31.45 12.60
C ASN A 759 13.33 32.19 12.80
N SER A 760 12.25 31.70 12.18
CA SER A 760 10.89 32.27 12.33
C SER A 760 10.22 31.76 13.59
N SER A 761 9.56 32.64 14.33
CA SER A 761 8.77 32.27 15.52
C SER A 761 7.61 31.32 15.17
N ILE A 762 7.03 31.43 13.96
CA ILE A 762 5.95 30.56 13.47
C ILE A 762 6.40 29.08 13.37
N ILE A 763 7.66 28.81 13.05
CA ILE A 763 8.17 27.43 13.00
C ILE A 763 8.21 26.79 14.39
N LEU A 764 8.49 27.59 15.42
CA LEU A 764 8.54 27.11 16.79
C LEU A 764 7.15 26.67 17.26
N ASP A 765 6.14 27.53 17.12
CA ASP A 765 4.74 27.23 17.45
C ASP A 765 4.25 25.93 16.74
N PHE A 766 4.55 25.78 15.44
CA PHE A 766 4.15 24.59 14.66
C PHE A 766 4.88 23.31 15.13
N ARG A 767 6.17 23.40 15.48
CA ARG A 767 6.94 22.24 15.98
C ARG A 767 6.53 21.85 17.40
N GLU A 768 6.21 22.82 18.24
CA GLU A 768 5.75 22.57 19.61
C GLU A 768 4.44 21.75 19.61
N ILE A 769 3.45 22.13 18.79
CA ILE A 769 2.22 21.33 18.64
C ILE A 769 2.54 19.94 18.12
N SER A 770 3.41 19.86 17.11
CA SER A 770 3.79 18.59 16.48
C SER A 770 4.39 17.61 17.50
N GLU A 771 5.36 18.07 18.28
CA GLU A 771 5.97 17.29 19.35
C GLU A 771 4.97 16.92 20.44
N ARG A 772 4.06 17.82 20.79
CA ARG A 772 2.99 17.56 21.76
C ARG A 772 2.07 16.43 21.30
N ILE A 773 1.59 16.49 20.05
CA ILE A 773 0.71 15.45 19.51
C ILE A 773 1.46 14.11 19.44
N LYS A 774 2.71 14.11 18.98
CA LYS A 774 3.53 12.90 18.96
C LYS A 774 3.71 12.34 20.38
N LYS A 775 3.98 13.17 21.38
CA LYS A 775 4.19 12.72 22.76
C LYS A 775 2.92 12.20 23.41
N GLU A 776 1.78 12.86 23.19
CA GLU A 776 0.53 12.57 23.88
C GLU A 776 -0.29 11.44 23.26
N TYR A 777 -0.15 11.20 21.95
CA TYR A 777 -1.03 10.31 21.18
C TYR A 777 -0.31 9.24 20.36
N LEU A 778 1.02 9.08 20.43
CA LEU A 778 1.72 8.03 19.68
C LEU A 778 1.19 6.63 20.04
N GLY A 779 0.72 5.90 19.04
CA GLY A 779 0.06 4.60 19.17
C GLY A 779 -1.47 4.67 19.23
N ASP A 780 -2.05 5.86 19.42
CA ASP A 780 -3.49 6.08 19.48
C ASP A 780 -4.07 6.45 18.11
N SER A 781 -5.40 6.49 18.03
CA SER A 781 -6.14 6.98 16.86
C SER A 781 -7.04 8.16 17.25
N LEU A 782 -6.87 9.29 16.57
CA LEU A 782 -7.73 10.46 16.67
C LEU A 782 -8.92 10.30 15.73
N VAL A 783 -10.12 10.69 16.17
CA VAL A 783 -11.31 10.67 15.32
C VAL A 783 -11.82 12.10 15.16
N GLY A 784 -11.88 12.58 13.92
CA GLY A 784 -12.43 13.89 13.58
C GLY A 784 -13.96 13.92 13.56
N PRO A 785 -14.59 15.10 13.51
CA PRO A 785 -16.05 15.28 13.57
C PRO A 785 -16.83 14.57 12.46
N THR A 786 -16.19 14.26 11.32
CA THR A 786 -16.82 13.54 10.21
C THR A 786 -16.65 12.01 10.30
N GLY A 787 -16.10 11.50 11.41
CA GLY A 787 -15.77 10.08 11.59
C GLY A 787 -14.43 9.66 10.98
N HIS A 788 -13.67 10.59 10.39
CA HIS A 788 -12.33 10.28 9.86
C HIS A 788 -11.36 9.91 10.99
N THR A 789 -10.80 8.70 10.92
CA THR A 789 -9.82 8.20 11.88
C THR A 789 -8.39 8.45 11.40
N TYR A 790 -7.59 9.09 12.23
CA TYR A 790 -6.18 9.35 12.02
C TYR A 790 -5.36 8.61 13.08
N ALA A 791 -4.71 7.53 12.68
CA ALA A 791 -3.75 6.82 13.52
C ALA A 791 -2.49 7.66 13.69
N VAL A 792 -2.04 7.87 14.92
CA VAL A 792 -0.80 8.58 15.24
C VAL A 792 0.31 7.54 15.39
N SER A 793 1.09 7.33 14.34
CA SER A 793 2.27 6.44 14.33
C SER A 793 3.48 7.21 13.84
N GLU A 794 4.69 6.69 14.03
CA GLU A 794 5.90 7.37 13.54
C GLU A 794 5.90 7.61 12.01
N GLU A 795 5.19 6.79 11.24
CA GLU A 795 5.09 6.88 9.79
C GLU A 795 3.89 7.73 9.33
N SER A 796 2.71 7.51 9.90
CA SER A 796 1.50 8.29 9.58
C SER A 796 1.61 9.76 10.02
N PHE A 797 2.37 10.03 11.09
CA PHE A 797 2.59 11.37 11.59
C PHE A 797 3.26 12.29 10.57
N LYS A 798 4.06 11.74 9.64
CA LYS A 798 4.78 12.51 8.61
C LYS A 798 3.95 12.87 7.38
N SER A 799 2.73 12.32 7.22
CA SER A 799 2.00 12.43 5.96
C SER A 799 0.48 12.58 6.06
N ALA A 800 -0.16 12.23 7.17
CA ALA A 800 -1.62 12.10 7.25
C ALA A 800 -2.34 13.09 8.19
N TYR A 801 -1.62 13.84 9.04
CA TYR A 801 -2.24 14.82 9.95
C TYR A 801 -3.09 15.92 9.26
N PRO A 802 -2.74 16.44 8.06
CA PRO A 802 -3.56 17.43 7.37
C PRO A 802 -4.98 16.93 7.08
N ASN A 803 -5.18 15.61 6.97
CA ASN A 803 -6.49 15.02 6.73
C ASN A 803 -7.38 15.06 7.99
N TYR A 804 -6.78 14.96 9.19
CA TYR A 804 -7.49 15.16 10.45
C TYR A 804 -8.01 16.59 10.59
N LEU A 805 -7.18 17.61 10.33
CA LEU A 805 -7.63 19.01 10.40
C LEU A 805 -8.66 19.37 9.32
N GLN A 806 -8.54 18.78 8.13
CA GLN A 806 -9.52 18.98 7.05
C GLN A 806 -10.92 18.43 7.37
N SER A 807 -11.03 17.49 8.31
CA SER A 807 -12.34 17.02 8.76
C SER A 807 -13.14 18.12 9.49
N PHE A 808 -12.47 19.00 10.24
CA PHE A 808 -13.10 20.15 10.90
C PHE A 808 -13.53 21.22 9.90
N GLU A 809 -12.67 21.52 8.92
CA GLU A 809 -12.96 22.47 7.84
C GLU A 809 -14.21 22.04 7.04
N PHE A 810 -14.29 20.77 6.66
CA PHE A 810 -15.46 20.25 5.96
C PHE A 810 -16.71 20.25 6.82
N ALA A 811 -16.62 19.83 8.09
CA ALA A 811 -17.76 19.84 9.00
C ALA A 811 -18.37 21.25 9.14
N LEU A 812 -17.51 22.26 9.32
CA LEU A 812 -17.89 23.67 9.38
C LEU A 812 -18.62 24.14 8.12
N LEU A 813 -17.98 23.98 6.95
CA LEU A 813 -18.51 24.48 5.68
C LEU A 813 -19.75 23.71 5.22
N ALA A 814 -19.76 22.38 5.35
CA ALA A 814 -20.86 21.55 4.90
C ALA A 814 -22.12 21.75 5.74
N GLN A 815 -21.99 21.72 7.08
CA GLN A 815 -23.12 21.91 7.98
C GLN A 815 -23.71 23.32 7.84
N THR A 816 -22.85 24.36 7.77
CA THR A 816 -23.30 25.75 7.57
C THR A 816 -24.06 25.89 6.25
N THR A 817 -23.58 25.24 5.18
CA THR A 817 -24.23 25.28 3.87
C THR A 817 -25.59 24.59 3.89
N LEU A 818 -25.70 23.40 4.48
CA LEU A 818 -26.97 22.67 4.56
C LEU A 818 -28.02 23.47 5.32
N GLU A 819 -27.67 24.00 6.49
CA GLU A 819 -28.59 24.81 7.29
C GLU A 819 -29.00 26.11 6.57
N THR A 820 -28.08 26.71 5.81
CA THR A 820 -28.39 27.88 4.98
C THR A 820 -29.36 27.52 3.86
N MET A 821 -29.19 26.38 3.20
CA MET A 821 -30.11 25.93 2.14
C MET A 821 -31.48 25.54 2.70
N ASP A 822 -31.54 24.96 3.89
CA ASP A 822 -32.80 24.62 4.56
C ASP A 822 -33.57 25.88 5.00
N THR A 823 -32.84 26.90 5.46
CA THR A 823 -33.42 28.21 5.85
C THR A 823 -33.82 29.04 4.62
N TYR A 824 -33.00 29.00 3.57
CA TYR A 824 -33.17 29.77 2.33
C TYR A 824 -33.20 28.84 1.11
N PRO A 825 -34.38 28.29 0.73
CA PRO A 825 -34.49 27.27 -0.33
C PRO A 825 -34.03 27.68 -1.73
N LYS A 826 -33.86 28.98 -1.98
CA LYS A 826 -33.33 29.53 -3.24
C LYS A 826 -31.80 29.51 -3.31
N VAL A 827 -31.11 29.22 -2.21
CA VAL A 827 -29.64 29.11 -2.18
C VAL A 827 -29.24 27.79 -2.82
N GLU A 828 -28.26 27.85 -3.73
CA GLU A 828 -27.71 26.66 -4.37
C GLU A 828 -26.20 26.56 -4.15
N ILE A 829 -25.73 25.39 -3.74
CA ILE A 829 -24.30 25.09 -3.72
C ILE A 829 -23.76 24.86 -5.12
N ILE A 830 -22.74 25.63 -5.51
CA ILE A 830 -22.11 25.57 -6.84
C ILE A 830 -20.86 24.69 -6.82
N GLY A 831 -20.07 24.68 -5.75
CA GLY A 831 -18.97 23.73 -5.64
C GLY A 831 -18.11 23.91 -4.40
N HIS A 832 -17.49 22.82 -3.95
CA HIS A 832 -16.63 22.79 -2.76
C HIS A 832 -15.20 22.43 -3.14
N TYR A 833 -14.29 23.40 -3.03
CA TYR A 833 -12.88 23.28 -3.43
C TYR A 833 -11.95 23.41 -2.23
N HIS A 834 -10.66 23.15 -2.45
CA HIS A 834 -9.64 23.27 -1.42
C HIS A 834 -9.46 24.70 -0.86
N ASP A 835 -9.87 25.70 -1.63
CA ASP A 835 -9.71 27.12 -1.29
C ASP A 835 -11.11 27.77 -1.17
N GLY A 836 -12.08 27.08 -0.57
CA GLY A 836 -13.42 27.60 -0.29
C GLY A 836 -14.60 26.87 -0.94
N ASN A 837 -15.81 27.26 -0.53
CA ASN A 837 -17.10 26.77 -1.02
C ASN A 837 -17.85 27.90 -1.74
N VAL A 838 -18.31 27.64 -2.97
CA VAL A 838 -19.01 28.62 -3.80
C VAL A 838 -20.51 28.37 -3.76
N LEU A 839 -21.27 29.41 -3.40
CA LEU A 839 -22.73 29.39 -3.35
C LEU A 839 -23.32 30.40 -4.33
N ALA A 840 -24.54 30.11 -4.82
CA ALA A 840 -25.40 31.05 -5.50
C ALA A 840 -26.50 31.52 -4.55
N LEU A 841 -26.58 32.82 -4.32
CA LEU A 841 -27.51 33.46 -3.39
C LEU A 841 -28.47 34.40 -4.15
N PRO A 842 -29.73 34.57 -3.74
CA PRO A 842 -30.59 35.63 -4.27
C PRO A 842 -29.98 37.01 -4.01
N ILE A 843 -29.97 37.88 -5.03
CA ILE A 843 -29.37 39.22 -4.93
C ILE A 843 -30.01 40.07 -3.83
N ASP A 844 -31.34 39.99 -3.71
CA ASP A 844 -32.13 40.84 -2.80
C ASP A 844 -31.95 40.46 -1.31
N SER A 845 -31.49 39.24 -1.03
CA SER A 845 -31.30 38.71 0.33
C SER A 845 -29.84 38.35 0.62
N LYS A 846 -28.89 38.69 -0.26
CA LYS A 846 -27.50 38.21 -0.17
C LYS A 846 -26.81 38.59 1.14
N ASP A 847 -27.00 39.82 1.62
CA ASP A 847 -26.29 40.32 2.81
C ASP A 847 -26.88 39.72 4.10
N GLU A 848 -28.20 39.48 4.12
CA GLU A 848 -28.87 38.73 5.19
C GLU A 848 -28.36 37.29 5.26
N ILE A 849 -28.32 36.59 4.11
CA ILE A 849 -27.85 35.21 4.03
C ILE A 849 -26.37 35.11 4.40
N ILE A 850 -25.53 36.06 3.98
CA ILE A 850 -24.12 36.11 4.39
C ILE A 850 -24.00 36.35 5.91
N GLY A 851 -24.83 37.22 6.48
CA GLY A 851 -24.90 37.43 7.93
C GLY A 851 -25.25 36.14 8.68
N PHE A 852 -26.27 35.42 8.22
CA PHE A 852 -26.66 34.12 8.77
C PHE A 852 -25.52 33.10 8.71
N MET A 853 -24.85 32.98 7.56
CA MET A 853 -23.71 32.06 7.40
C MET A 853 -22.55 32.39 8.36
N LEU A 854 -22.22 33.68 8.53
CA LEU A 854 -21.18 34.14 9.44
C LEU A 854 -21.52 33.90 10.92
N GLU A 855 -22.80 33.91 11.28
CA GLU A 855 -23.24 33.55 12.62
C GLU A 855 -23.14 32.03 12.83
N ARG A 856 -23.69 31.24 11.89
CA ARG A 856 -23.72 29.78 11.97
C ARG A 856 -22.33 29.16 11.98
N ILE A 857 -21.38 29.66 11.19
CA ILE A 857 -20.00 29.14 11.21
C ILE A 857 -19.33 29.32 12.58
N GLY A 858 -19.64 30.43 13.28
CA GLY A 858 -19.13 30.69 14.63
C GLY A 858 -19.78 29.77 15.67
N GLN A 859 -21.08 29.56 15.55
CA GLN A 859 -21.83 28.66 16.43
C GLN A 859 -21.40 27.20 16.25
N ILE A 860 -21.34 26.70 15.01
CA ILE A 860 -20.88 25.34 14.70
C ILE A 860 -19.43 25.15 15.16
N GLY A 861 -18.56 26.14 14.98
CA GLY A 861 -17.19 26.10 15.52
C GLY A 861 -17.15 25.91 17.03
N THR A 862 -18.01 26.63 17.75
CA THR A 862 -18.14 26.49 19.22
C THR A 862 -18.66 25.10 19.59
N ASP A 863 -19.67 24.59 18.88
CA ASP A 863 -20.26 23.25 19.10
C ASP A 863 -19.24 22.13 18.83
N LEU A 864 -18.30 22.34 17.91
CA LEU A 864 -17.17 21.45 17.62
C LEU A 864 -16.03 21.55 18.64
N GLY A 865 -16.15 22.42 19.64
CA GLY A 865 -15.13 22.65 20.67
C GLY A 865 -13.98 23.56 20.23
N LEU A 866 -14.11 24.28 19.10
CA LEU A 866 -13.11 25.26 18.68
C LEU A 866 -13.26 26.53 19.52
N ARG A 867 -12.27 26.80 20.36
CA ARG A 867 -12.27 27.97 21.25
C ARG A 867 -11.95 29.28 20.53
N TYR A 868 -11.31 29.19 19.37
CA TYR A 868 -11.00 30.34 18.52
C TYR A 868 -12.14 30.58 17.52
N LYS A 869 -12.59 31.84 17.41
CA LYS A 869 -13.67 32.21 16.49
C LYS A 869 -13.22 32.06 15.04
N GLN A 870 -13.89 31.18 14.30
CA GLN A 870 -13.66 31.01 12.87
C GLN A 870 -14.22 32.22 12.10
N LYS A 871 -13.46 32.72 11.12
CA LYS A 871 -13.86 33.85 10.26
C LYS A 871 -13.94 33.38 8.82
N LEU A 872 -14.95 33.84 8.08
CA LEU A 872 -15.07 33.60 6.64
C LEU A 872 -14.63 34.83 5.85
N GLU A 873 -13.79 34.63 4.85
CA GLU A 873 -13.56 35.57 3.76
C GLU A 873 -14.61 35.32 2.69
N VAL A 874 -15.23 36.40 2.22
CA VAL A 874 -16.35 36.35 1.28
C VAL A 874 -15.93 37.05 0.00
N LYS A 875 -15.62 36.29 -1.04
CA LYS A 875 -15.31 36.84 -2.37
C LYS A 875 -16.57 36.80 -3.23
N ARG A 876 -16.99 37.97 -3.70
CA ARG A 876 -18.16 38.12 -4.58
C ARG A 876 -17.69 38.15 -6.03
N PHE A 877 -18.27 37.31 -6.89
CA PHE A 877 -17.82 37.20 -8.28
C PHE A 877 -18.63 38.07 -9.24
N PHE A 878 -18.65 39.39 -8.97
CA PHE A 878 -19.35 40.42 -9.75
C PHE A 878 -18.80 41.82 -9.47
N SER A 879 -18.87 42.72 -10.46
CA SER A 879 -18.71 44.17 -10.29
C SER A 879 -20.02 44.83 -9.83
#